data_AF-A0A4R9PUA7-F1
#
_entry.id   AF-A0A4R9PUA7-F1
#
_cell.length_a   1.000
_cell.length_b   1.000
_cell.length_c   1.000
_cell.angle_alpha   90.00
_cell.angle_beta   90.00
_cell.angle_gamma   90.00
#
_symmetry.space_group_name_H-M   'P 1'
#
loop_
_entity.id
_entity.type
_entity.pdbx_description
1 polymer ?
#
loop_
_entity_poly.entity_id
_entity_poly.type
_entity_poly.pdbx_seq_one_letter_code
_entity_poly.pdbx_strand_id
1 'polypeptide(L)'
;MIRIDKIHIEEFRGIRELTLSLNGQNFAACGSNGTGKSGIVDAIEFALTGNVSRLAGAGTGGLSVKSHGPHVDSRGKPEAAVVTLNVTIPALGNKKAQIRRTVKSASSPEIIPADKDVLAAFESVNLHPEFALSRRELIRYVLSEPGQRSKEVQSLLRLEDIEKLRGVLQKIANACGRELPGLQRAESDAVKALLAALSVSELNKQTVIEAVNPQRALLGLAPLADLGGDISLKGGLATTATSETGRVPKIQATADLAALKQALEMLAASSFKDKCAAAAASATELGKDAHSVDGLSRESLLKSALELYDGTACPVCDTPFEPDAFRGHLAEKLDHLEDLGKRRAALEAELKPVLDDLFSAGTALTTMIDHAGLFSPKIDLVALNEFRSVLRARYLQLQKLLPLDDTVAVLTAPYGVPELGTELTTLGKAIAAIPEPSKQDAARDFLVLAQERLEQLRIARQKHAAGKLRAERAAKISSTYATVTTAALEKIYKDVETTFASYYRKINEDDENTFTAKLMPSIGRLAFDVDFYGRGHFPPGAYHSEGHQDGMGLCLYLALMNHLLGANFTFAVLDDVLMSVDAGHRRQVCSLLKERFPNTQFIFTTHDEIWLRHMKSEGLIKNRNFAHFRTWTVDLGPAEWDDRDVWAELDDHLAKNDVRAAAALLRHYLEHFAKEACDRLRASVEFRGDAQFMLGDLLPSATSALGELLKKAKAAASSWNQKDGLDRINAIEAIFAEAKIKTGYDNWQINTAVHFNEWADLNRSDFAPVVAAFRGFTDAFTCDKCNEIYFVSPDRGKKEALRCGCGALNLNLLQKSA
;
A
#
# COMPACT_ATOMS: atom_id res chain seq x y z
N MET A 1 -21.25 5.81 -5.61
CA MET A 1 -21.26 4.79 -4.53
C MET A 1 -22.70 4.38 -4.19
N ILE A 2 -22.84 3.37 -3.34
CA ILE A 2 -24.04 2.58 -3.07
C ILE A 2 -24.49 2.70 -1.60
N ARG A 3 -25.67 2.18 -1.27
CA ARG A 3 -26.14 1.88 0.09
C ARG A 3 -26.65 0.44 0.14
N ILE A 4 -26.27 -0.32 1.15
CA ILE A 4 -26.64 -1.73 1.31
C ILE A 4 -28.02 -1.82 1.95
N ASP A 5 -28.95 -2.47 1.25
CA ASP A 5 -30.30 -2.76 1.73
C ASP A 5 -30.37 -4.11 2.44
N LYS A 6 -29.72 -5.13 1.89
CA LYS A 6 -29.74 -6.50 2.40
C LYS A 6 -28.43 -7.20 2.04
N ILE A 7 -27.93 -8.02 2.95
CA ILE A 7 -26.83 -8.96 2.72
C ILE A 7 -27.33 -10.37 2.98
N HIS A 8 -26.91 -11.29 2.12
CA HIS A 8 -27.10 -12.73 2.28
C HIS A 8 -25.76 -13.44 2.06
N ILE A 9 -25.40 -14.33 2.96
CA ILE A 9 -24.09 -15.00 3.05
C ILE A 9 -24.35 -16.50 3.17
N GLU A 10 -23.70 -17.31 2.34
CA GLU A 10 -23.75 -18.77 2.36
C GLU A 10 -22.33 -19.34 2.37
N GLU A 11 -22.06 -20.32 3.25
CA GLU A 11 -20.82 -21.11 3.35
C GLU A 11 -19.53 -20.28 3.22
N PHE A 12 -19.48 -19.11 3.84
CA PHE A 12 -18.39 -18.14 3.73
C PHE A 12 -17.77 -17.86 5.09
N ARG A 13 -16.46 -18.05 5.21
CA ARG A 13 -15.67 -17.83 6.44
C ARG A 13 -16.23 -18.64 7.62
N GLY A 14 -16.74 -18.00 8.66
CA GLY A 14 -17.39 -18.67 9.79
C GLY A 14 -18.91 -18.79 9.63
N ILE A 15 -19.47 -18.44 8.48
CA ILE A 15 -20.92 -18.31 8.29
C ILE A 15 -21.41 -19.44 7.41
N ARG A 16 -22.41 -20.19 7.90
CA ARG A 16 -23.12 -21.23 7.13
C ARG A 16 -24.19 -20.62 6.26
N GLU A 17 -25.11 -19.90 6.89
CA GLU A 17 -26.12 -19.09 6.22
C GLU A 17 -26.45 -17.90 7.13
N LEU A 18 -26.50 -16.69 6.57
CA LEU A 18 -26.90 -15.50 7.32
C LEU A 18 -27.56 -14.49 6.39
N THR A 19 -28.68 -13.91 6.84
CA THR A 19 -29.39 -12.86 6.12
C THR A 19 -29.65 -11.67 7.02
N LEU A 20 -29.14 -10.48 6.67
CA LEU A 20 -29.37 -9.25 7.42
C LEU A 20 -30.01 -8.17 6.54
N SER A 21 -31.03 -7.50 7.08
CA SER A 21 -31.74 -6.40 6.41
C SER A 21 -31.35 -5.05 7.01
N LEU A 22 -30.55 -4.28 6.26
CA LEU A 22 -29.97 -3.00 6.68
C LEU A 22 -30.81 -1.79 6.23
N ASN A 23 -31.68 -1.99 5.23
CA ASN A 23 -32.64 -1.02 4.73
C ASN A 23 -32.03 0.31 4.25
N GLY A 24 -30.77 0.29 3.79
CA GLY A 24 -30.05 1.49 3.33
C GLY A 24 -29.75 2.50 4.45
N GLN A 25 -29.82 2.06 5.71
CA GLN A 25 -29.62 2.88 6.92
C GLN A 25 -28.42 2.39 7.71
N ASN A 26 -27.95 3.21 8.66
CA ASN A 26 -26.88 2.82 9.58
C ASN A 26 -27.27 1.56 10.35
N PHE A 27 -26.36 0.61 10.46
CA PHE A 27 -26.60 -0.71 11.03
C PHE A 27 -25.47 -1.09 11.99
N ALA A 28 -25.76 -1.85 13.04
CA ALA A 28 -24.72 -2.43 13.90
C ALA A 28 -24.92 -3.92 14.12
N ALA A 29 -23.85 -4.69 13.97
CA ALA A 29 -23.72 -6.05 14.45
C ALA A 29 -22.99 -6.03 15.81
N CYS A 30 -23.65 -6.48 16.88
CA CYS A 30 -23.07 -6.52 18.21
C CYS A 30 -22.95 -7.96 18.73
N GLY A 31 -21.86 -8.31 19.40
CA GLY A 31 -21.71 -9.64 20.02
C GLY A 31 -20.29 -9.89 20.52
N SER A 32 -20.12 -10.85 21.44
CA SER A 32 -18.82 -11.16 22.04
C SER A 32 -17.74 -11.58 21.02
N ASN A 33 -16.48 -11.63 21.43
CA ASN A 33 -15.41 -12.04 20.51
C ASN A 33 -15.60 -13.49 20.07
N GLY A 34 -15.40 -13.74 18.77
CA GLY A 34 -15.61 -15.05 18.17
C GLY A 34 -17.04 -15.35 17.70
N THR A 35 -18.02 -14.45 17.87
CA THR A 35 -19.41 -14.68 17.43
C THR A 35 -19.66 -14.53 15.93
N GLY A 36 -18.61 -14.39 15.10
CA GLY A 36 -18.74 -14.27 13.63
C GLY A 36 -19.02 -12.86 13.08
N LYS A 37 -19.09 -11.82 13.93
CA LYS A 37 -19.37 -10.42 13.53
C LYS A 37 -18.44 -9.87 12.42
N SER A 38 -17.13 -10.05 12.53
CA SER A 38 -16.18 -9.60 11.48
C SER A 38 -16.33 -10.39 10.17
N GLY A 39 -16.98 -11.55 10.19
CA GLY A 39 -17.34 -12.30 8.97
C GLY A 39 -18.31 -11.53 8.06
N ILE A 40 -19.14 -10.64 8.63
CA ILE A 40 -20.01 -9.74 7.86
C ILE A 40 -19.17 -8.72 7.08
N VAL A 41 -18.14 -8.18 7.73
CA VAL A 41 -17.22 -7.21 7.12
C VAL A 41 -16.46 -7.87 5.98
N ASP A 42 -15.88 -9.05 6.24
CA ASP A 42 -15.21 -9.87 5.22
C ASP A 42 -16.16 -10.17 4.03
N ALA A 43 -17.44 -10.45 4.29
CA ALA A 43 -18.43 -10.76 3.26
C ALA A 43 -18.80 -9.54 2.41
N ILE A 44 -19.00 -8.37 3.03
CA ILE A 44 -19.28 -7.12 2.31
C ILE A 44 -18.06 -6.74 1.44
N GLU A 45 -16.86 -6.80 2.01
CA GLU A 45 -15.63 -6.54 1.27
C GLU A 45 -15.50 -7.49 0.08
N PHE A 46 -15.66 -8.79 0.31
CA PHE A 46 -15.57 -9.81 -0.74
C PHE A 46 -16.61 -9.59 -1.84
N ALA A 47 -17.86 -9.34 -1.50
CA ALA A 47 -18.92 -9.12 -2.48
C ALA A 47 -18.65 -7.92 -3.40
N LEU A 48 -17.99 -6.88 -2.89
CA LEU A 48 -17.69 -5.65 -3.65
C LEU A 48 -16.35 -5.71 -4.37
N THR A 49 -15.29 -6.21 -3.73
CA THR A 49 -13.91 -6.17 -4.27
C THR A 49 -13.40 -7.50 -4.82
N GLY A 50 -13.90 -8.61 -4.28
CA GLY A 50 -13.47 -9.97 -4.63
C GLY A 50 -12.28 -10.40 -3.78
N ASN A 51 -11.84 -9.54 -2.86
CA ASN A 51 -10.76 -9.78 -1.94
C ASN A 51 -11.27 -9.70 -0.48
N VAL A 52 -10.44 -10.17 0.45
CA VAL A 52 -10.65 -10.02 1.88
C VAL A 52 -9.33 -9.51 2.47
N SER A 53 -9.30 -8.29 2.99
CA SER A 53 -8.08 -7.62 3.48
C SER A 53 -7.44 -8.31 4.67
N ARG A 54 -8.19 -9.15 5.40
CA ARG A 54 -7.64 -10.03 6.46
C ARG A 54 -6.84 -11.21 5.90
N LEU A 55 -7.06 -11.59 4.64
CA LEU A 55 -6.37 -12.67 3.95
C LEU A 55 -5.24 -12.18 3.03
N ALA A 56 -4.93 -10.87 3.07
CA ALA A 56 -3.91 -10.23 2.25
C ALA A 56 -2.98 -9.34 3.10
N GLY A 57 -1.81 -9.00 2.54
CA GLY A 57 -0.82 -8.11 3.14
C GLY A 57 0.27 -8.83 3.97
N ALA A 58 1.05 -8.05 4.71
CA ALA A 58 2.15 -8.58 5.53
C ALA A 58 1.66 -9.64 6.54
N GLY A 59 2.38 -10.76 6.63
CA GLY A 59 2.05 -11.88 7.53
C GLY A 59 1.01 -12.88 6.99
N THR A 60 0.59 -12.77 5.73
CA THR A 60 -0.48 -13.62 5.15
C THR A 60 -0.01 -14.61 4.07
N GLY A 61 1.30 -14.94 4.00
CA GLY A 61 1.90 -15.72 2.90
C GLY A 61 1.31 -17.12 2.63
N GLY A 62 0.54 -17.68 3.58
CA GLY A 62 -0.19 -18.95 3.40
C GLY A 62 -1.71 -18.79 3.21
N LEU A 63 -2.23 -17.55 3.21
CA LEU A 63 -3.65 -17.25 3.15
C LEU A 63 -4.06 -16.85 1.73
N SER A 64 -5.31 -17.16 1.37
CA SER A 64 -5.89 -16.79 0.09
C SER A 64 -7.41 -16.85 0.16
N VAL A 65 -8.10 -16.00 -0.60
CA VAL A 65 -9.56 -16.04 -0.72
C VAL A 65 -10.04 -17.39 -1.25
N LYS A 66 -9.31 -17.99 -2.20
CA LYS A 66 -9.68 -19.29 -2.78
C LYS A 66 -9.73 -20.41 -1.73
N SER A 67 -8.73 -20.48 -0.85
CA SER A 67 -8.62 -21.56 0.14
C SER A 67 -9.28 -21.26 1.48
N HIS A 68 -9.43 -19.98 1.83
CA HIS A 68 -9.85 -19.53 3.17
C HIS A 68 -11.07 -18.60 3.17
N GLY A 69 -11.60 -18.28 1.99
CA GLY A 69 -12.89 -17.62 1.81
C GLY A 69 -14.07 -18.55 2.12
N PRO A 70 -14.11 -19.80 1.61
CA PRO A 70 -15.18 -20.74 1.94
C PRO A 70 -15.13 -21.13 3.41
N HIS A 71 -16.28 -21.55 3.94
CA HIS A 71 -16.37 -22.17 5.25
C HIS A 71 -15.44 -23.39 5.35
N VAL A 72 -14.94 -23.68 6.56
CA VAL A 72 -13.92 -24.73 6.78
C VAL A 72 -14.35 -26.11 6.25
N ASP A 73 -15.65 -26.41 6.31
CA ASP A 73 -16.23 -27.67 5.79
C ASP A 73 -16.64 -27.60 4.31
N SER A 74 -16.57 -26.42 3.71
CA SER A 74 -16.84 -26.17 2.29
C SER A 74 -15.58 -25.74 1.52
N ARG A 75 -14.38 -25.93 2.09
CA ARG A 75 -13.08 -25.61 1.44
C ARG A 75 -12.91 -26.25 0.07
N GLY A 76 -13.43 -27.47 -0.11
CA GLY A 76 -13.40 -28.19 -1.39
C GLY A 76 -14.47 -27.76 -2.40
N LYS A 77 -15.40 -26.89 -2.00
CA LYS A 77 -16.58 -26.46 -2.78
C LYS A 77 -16.66 -24.92 -2.82
N PRO A 78 -15.69 -24.23 -3.46
CA PRO A 78 -15.68 -22.77 -3.51
C PRO A 78 -16.89 -22.15 -4.24
N GLU A 79 -17.65 -22.92 -5.01
CA GLU A 79 -18.93 -22.50 -5.60
C GLU A 79 -20.08 -22.37 -4.59
N ALA A 80 -20.01 -23.09 -3.46
CA ALA A 80 -21.03 -23.03 -2.40
C ALA A 80 -20.87 -21.78 -1.53
N ALA A 81 -19.66 -21.21 -1.48
CA ALA A 81 -19.38 -19.99 -0.74
C ALA A 81 -19.82 -18.77 -1.56
N VAL A 82 -20.93 -18.15 -1.16
CA VAL A 82 -21.61 -17.10 -1.92
C VAL A 82 -21.93 -15.92 -1.02
N VAL A 83 -21.74 -14.71 -1.54
CA VAL A 83 -22.25 -13.49 -0.90
C VAL A 83 -23.09 -12.71 -1.91
N THR A 84 -24.28 -12.29 -1.50
CA THR A 84 -25.19 -11.47 -2.28
C THR A 84 -25.53 -10.19 -1.53
N LEU A 85 -25.36 -9.04 -2.17
CA LEU A 85 -25.78 -7.73 -1.67
C LEU A 85 -26.88 -7.16 -2.55
N ASN A 86 -27.99 -6.77 -1.93
CA ASN A 86 -28.97 -5.88 -2.54
C ASN A 86 -28.66 -4.46 -2.11
N VAL A 87 -28.60 -3.55 -3.07
CA VAL A 87 -28.13 -2.19 -2.86
C VAL A 87 -29.03 -1.17 -3.55
N THR A 88 -29.00 0.05 -3.03
CA THR A 88 -29.55 1.25 -3.65
C THR A 88 -28.38 2.09 -4.15
N ILE A 89 -28.51 2.69 -5.33
CA ILE A 89 -27.51 3.59 -5.92
C ILE A 89 -28.09 5.02 -5.92
N PRO A 90 -27.78 5.88 -4.92
CA PRO A 90 -28.38 7.21 -4.80
C PRO A 90 -28.16 8.10 -6.02
N ALA A 91 -26.96 8.06 -6.61
CA ALA A 91 -26.59 8.85 -7.78
C ALA A 91 -27.42 8.53 -9.04
N LEU A 92 -28.08 7.37 -9.08
CA LEU A 92 -28.94 6.94 -10.18
C LEU A 92 -30.42 7.05 -9.80
N GLY A 93 -30.79 8.05 -8.99
CA GLY A 93 -32.17 8.24 -8.55
C GLY A 93 -32.67 7.12 -7.63
N ASN A 94 -31.80 6.60 -6.75
CA ASN A 94 -32.08 5.47 -5.87
C ASN A 94 -32.43 4.15 -6.61
N LYS A 95 -31.87 3.94 -7.80
CA LYS A 95 -32.00 2.69 -8.54
C LYS A 95 -31.53 1.51 -7.69
N LYS A 96 -32.30 0.43 -7.69
CA LYS A 96 -31.96 -0.82 -7.00
C LYS A 96 -31.09 -1.70 -7.89
N ALA A 97 -30.09 -2.34 -7.29
CA ALA A 97 -29.24 -3.31 -7.95
C ALA A 97 -28.86 -4.44 -6.98
N GLN A 98 -28.38 -5.55 -7.53
CA GLN A 98 -27.86 -6.69 -6.80
C GLN A 98 -26.48 -7.03 -7.34
N ILE A 99 -25.55 -7.34 -6.44
CA ILE A 99 -24.27 -7.97 -6.77
C ILE A 99 -24.18 -9.31 -6.04
N ARG A 100 -23.88 -10.36 -6.77
CA ARG A 100 -23.70 -11.72 -6.26
C ARG A 100 -22.32 -12.22 -6.67
N ARG A 101 -21.56 -12.75 -5.71
CA ARG A 101 -20.20 -13.24 -5.95
C ARG A 101 -19.96 -14.57 -5.24
N THR A 102 -19.30 -15.49 -5.94
CA THR A 102 -18.89 -16.79 -5.40
C THR A 102 -17.38 -16.86 -5.27
N VAL A 103 -16.84 -17.64 -4.33
CA VAL A 103 -15.38 -17.78 -4.19
C VAL A 103 -14.75 -18.39 -5.45
N LYS A 104 -15.46 -19.31 -6.12
CA LYS A 104 -15.01 -19.89 -7.41
C LYS A 104 -14.80 -18.83 -8.49
N SER A 105 -15.59 -17.76 -8.48
CA SER A 105 -15.60 -16.69 -9.49
C SER A 105 -15.38 -15.31 -8.85
N ALA A 106 -14.41 -15.21 -7.93
CA ALA A 106 -14.15 -13.99 -7.15
C ALA A 106 -13.90 -12.74 -8.01
N SER A 107 -13.29 -12.87 -9.20
CA SER A 107 -13.01 -11.74 -10.11
C SER A 107 -14.18 -11.35 -11.02
N SER A 108 -15.27 -12.12 -11.04
CA SER A 108 -16.35 -11.98 -12.03
C SER A 108 -17.72 -12.11 -11.36
N PRO A 109 -18.18 -11.05 -10.67
CA PRO A 109 -19.47 -11.06 -9.99
C PRO A 109 -20.63 -11.01 -10.98
N GLU A 110 -21.77 -11.56 -10.57
CA GLU A 110 -23.06 -11.41 -11.26
C GLU A 110 -23.74 -10.13 -10.76
N ILE A 111 -24.11 -9.22 -11.68
CA ILE A 111 -24.73 -7.93 -11.34
C ILE A 111 -26.06 -7.79 -12.06
N ILE A 112 -27.11 -7.42 -11.32
CA ILE A 112 -28.49 -7.29 -11.84
C ILE A 112 -29.11 -5.98 -11.35
N PRO A 113 -29.60 -5.09 -12.24
CA PRO A 113 -29.47 -5.15 -13.70
C PRO A 113 -28.03 -4.84 -14.15
N ALA A 114 -27.59 -5.43 -15.26
CA ALA A 114 -26.26 -5.23 -15.85
C ALA A 114 -26.20 -3.97 -16.75
N ASP A 115 -26.88 -2.91 -16.35
CA ASP A 115 -26.88 -1.64 -17.08
C ASP A 115 -25.51 -0.95 -16.95
N LYS A 116 -25.09 -0.22 -17.98
CA LYS A 116 -23.76 0.43 -18.01
C LYS A 116 -23.51 1.34 -16.81
N ASP A 117 -24.54 2.06 -16.35
CA ASP A 117 -24.48 2.97 -15.20
C ASP A 117 -24.35 2.23 -13.86
N VAL A 118 -25.05 1.10 -13.71
CA VAL A 118 -24.97 0.21 -12.53
C VAL A 118 -23.61 -0.46 -12.46
N LEU A 119 -23.10 -0.99 -13.58
CA LEU A 119 -21.76 -1.58 -13.65
C LEU A 119 -20.69 -0.57 -13.27
N ALA A 120 -20.76 0.66 -13.82
CA ALA A 120 -19.84 1.74 -13.46
C ALA A 120 -19.90 2.12 -11.98
N ALA A 121 -21.09 2.05 -11.34
CA ALA A 121 -21.22 2.33 -9.91
C ALA A 121 -20.52 1.26 -9.04
N PHE A 122 -20.61 -0.03 -9.39
CA PHE A 122 -19.88 -1.08 -8.70
C PHE A 122 -18.38 -1.04 -8.99
N GLU A 123 -17.98 -0.75 -10.23
CA GLU A 123 -16.58 -0.55 -10.59
C GLU A 123 -15.97 0.61 -9.80
N SER A 124 -16.69 1.72 -9.65
CA SER A 124 -16.28 2.84 -8.81
C SER A 124 -16.09 2.43 -7.34
N VAL A 125 -16.95 1.58 -6.78
CA VAL A 125 -16.77 1.06 -5.40
C VAL A 125 -15.57 0.11 -5.33
N ASN A 126 -15.36 -0.73 -6.35
CA ASN A 126 -14.20 -1.62 -6.42
C ASN A 126 -12.87 -0.85 -6.57
N LEU A 127 -12.89 0.31 -7.23
CA LEU A 127 -11.75 1.23 -7.31
C LEU A 127 -11.46 1.94 -5.98
N HIS A 128 -12.40 1.94 -5.04
CA HIS A 128 -12.27 2.55 -3.71
C HIS A 128 -12.57 1.52 -2.59
N PRO A 129 -11.73 0.49 -2.41
CA PRO A 129 -11.95 -0.55 -1.39
C PRO A 129 -11.82 -0.05 0.05
N GLU A 130 -11.42 1.21 0.24
CA GLU A 130 -11.15 1.82 1.55
C GLU A 130 -12.43 2.06 2.37
N PHE A 131 -13.61 1.64 1.89
CA PHE A 131 -14.85 1.72 2.63
C PHE A 131 -14.87 0.85 3.90
N ALA A 132 -14.05 -0.20 3.98
CA ALA A 132 -13.96 -1.08 5.16
C ALA A 132 -12.75 -0.69 5.99
N LEU A 133 -12.99 -0.45 7.29
CA LEU A 133 -11.99 0.03 8.21
C LEU A 133 -12.06 -0.74 9.53
N SER A 134 -10.97 -1.41 9.87
CA SER A 134 -10.75 -2.09 11.13
C SER A 134 -9.82 -1.28 12.04
N ARG A 135 -9.79 -1.60 13.34
CA ARG A 135 -8.80 -1.01 14.25
C ARG A 135 -7.35 -1.16 13.74
N ARG A 136 -7.04 -2.29 13.09
CA ARG A 136 -5.71 -2.54 12.50
C ARG A 136 -5.34 -1.51 11.43
N GLU A 137 -6.30 -1.10 10.59
CA GLU A 137 -6.08 -0.08 9.56
C GLU A 137 -5.99 1.32 10.16
N LEU A 138 -6.83 1.65 11.14
CA LEU A 138 -6.77 2.92 11.87
C LEU A 138 -5.37 3.20 12.41
N ILE A 139 -4.80 2.22 13.10
CA ILE A 139 -3.49 2.35 13.73
C ILE A 139 -2.39 2.51 12.67
N ARG A 140 -2.51 1.88 11.49
CA ARG A 140 -1.52 2.03 10.42
C ARG A 140 -1.42 3.47 9.90
N TYR A 141 -2.51 4.23 9.89
CA TYR A 141 -2.46 5.63 9.44
C TYR A 141 -1.79 6.54 10.48
N VAL A 142 -1.80 6.15 11.75
CA VAL A 142 -1.37 6.99 12.87
C VAL A 142 0.04 6.61 13.35
N LEU A 143 0.27 5.34 13.66
CA LEU A 143 1.49 4.86 14.34
C LEU A 143 2.56 4.28 13.41
N SER A 144 2.29 4.14 12.11
CA SER A 144 3.33 3.68 11.17
C SER A 144 4.48 4.68 11.06
N GLU A 145 5.68 4.17 10.80
CA GLU A 145 6.84 4.99 10.48
C GLU A 145 6.57 5.93 9.30
N PRO A 146 7.22 7.10 9.20
CA PRO A 146 6.91 8.10 8.17
C PRO A 146 6.92 7.56 6.74
N GLY A 147 7.85 6.64 6.41
CA GLY A 147 7.92 6.02 5.09
C GLY A 147 6.72 5.11 4.80
N GLN A 148 6.35 4.26 5.76
CA GLN A 148 5.20 3.37 5.61
C GLN A 148 3.88 4.16 5.66
N ARG A 149 3.74 5.14 6.56
CA ARG A 149 2.58 6.04 6.62
C ARG A 149 2.34 6.74 5.30
N SER A 150 3.41 7.23 4.66
CA SER A 150 3.33 7.83 3.32
C SER A 150 2.74 6.86 2.31
N LYS A 151 3.18 5.60 2.29
CA LYS A 151 2.62 4.57 1.40
C LYS A 151 1.17 4.24 1.70
N GLU A 152 0.81 4.06 2.98
CA GLU A 152 -0.56 3.73 3.39
C GLU A 152 -1.53 4.86 3.03
N VAL A 153 -1.18 6.11 3.34
CA VAL A 153 -2.01 7.28 3.03
C VAL A 153 -2.04 7.54 1.52
N GLN A 154 -0.92 7.41 0.81
CA GLN A 154 -0.90 7.51 -0.65
C GLN A 154 -1.73 6.41 -1.31
N SER A 155 -1.77 5.20 -0.74
CA SER A 155 -2.57 4.12 -1.27
C SER A 155 -4.06 4.41 -1.14
N LEU A 156 -4.46 4.92 0.03
CA LEU A 156 -5.81 5.40 0.27
C LEU A 156 -6.17 6.59 -0.64
N LEU A 157 -5.22 7.47 -0.94
CA LEU A 157 -5.37 8.57 -1.91
C LEU A 157 -5.22 8.12 -3.38
N ARG A 158 -4.88 6.85 -3.65
CA ARG A 158 -4.66 6.27 -4.99
C ARG A 158 -3.56 6.98 -5.80
N LEU A 159 -2.47 7.34 -5.13
CA LEU A 159 -1.37 8.13 -5.70
C LEU A 159 -0.17 7.27 -6.13
N GLU A 160 -0.24 5.94 -6.03
CA GLU A 160 0.91 5.07 -6.28
C GLU A 160 1.41 5.15 -7.71
N ASP A 161 0.51 5.32 -8.68
CA ASP A 161 0.86 5.41 -10.09
C ASP A 161 1.57 6.72 -10.43
N ILE A 162 1.26 7.80 -9.71
CA ILE A 162 1.96 9.09 -9.80
C ILE A 162 3.41 8.92 -9.33
N GLU A 163 3.62 8.21 -8.21
CA GLU A 163 4.96 7.98 -7.68
C GLU A 163 5.77 6.99 -8.56
N LYS A 164 5.12 5.96 -9.11
CA LYS A 164 5.75 5.07 -10.10
C LYS A 164 6.22 5.85 -11.31
N LEU A 165 5.38 6.74 -11.86
CA LEU A 165 5.74 7.56 -13.01
C LEU A 165 6.92 8.49 -12.68
N ARG A 166 6.92 9.13 -11.49
CA ARG A 166 8.06 9.91 -11.00
C ARG A 166 9.35 9.10 -11.03
N GLY A 167 9.32 7.88 -10.49
CA GLY A 167 10.47 6.96 -10.47
C GLY A 167 10.95 6.57 -11.88
N VAL A 168 10.05 6.35 -12.83
CA VAL A 168 10.39 6.06 -14.23
C VAL A 168 11.05 7.27 -14.91
N LEU A 169 10.49 8.47 -14.75
CA LEU A 169 11.05 9.70 -15.34
C LEU A 169 12.45 9.99 -14.81
N GLN A 170 12.69 9.78 -13.50
CA GLN A 170 14.01 9.94 -12.91
C GLN A 170 15.03 8.95 -13.47
N LYS A 171 14.64 7.67 -13.67
CA LYS A 171 15.50 6.67 -14.30
C LYS A 171 15.87 7.05 -15.74
N ILE A 172 14.92 7.58 -16.51
CA ILE A 172 15.15 8.06 -17.88
C ILE A 172 16.13 9.25 -17.87
N ALA A 173 15.93 10.23 -16.99
CA ALA A 173 16.83 11.38 -16.86
C ALA A 173 18.27 10.94 -16.52
N ASN A 174 18.42 10.03 -15.57
CA ASN A 174 19.72 9.49 -15.18
C ASN A 174 20.39 8.67 -16.30
N ALA A 175 19.63 7.91 -17.09
CA ALA A 175 20.16 7.18 -18.24
C ALA A 175 20.68 8.12 -19.32
N CYS A 176 19.90 9.14 -19.70
CA CYS A 176 20.33 10.15 -20.67
C CYS A 176 21.57 10.92 -20.20
N GLY A 177 21.66 11.25 -18.91
CA GLY A 177 22.83 11.91 -18.33
C GLY A 177 24.11 11.06 -18.40
N ARG A 178 23.99 9.74 -18.20
CA ARG A 178 25.15 8.81 -18.26
C ARG A 178 25.71 8.61 -19.68
N GLU A 179 24.89 8.74 -20.72
CA GLU A 179 25.36 8.60 -22.11
C GLU A 179 26.12 9.83 -22.63
N LEU A 180 25.80 11.03 -22.11
CA LEU A 180 26.31 12.29 -22.63
C LEU A 180 27.85 12.40 -22.69
N PRO A 181 28.62 11.98 -21.65
CA PRO A 181 30.08 12.06 -21.68
C PRO A 181 30.72 11.19 -22.76
N GLY A 182 30.07 10.11 -23.20
CA GLY A 182 30.57 9.27 -24.30
C GLY A 182 30.40 9.95 -25.66
N LEU A 183 29.26 10.61 -25.87
CA LEU A 183 29.00 11.38 -27.10
C LEU A 183 29.92 12.60 -27.23
N GLN A 184 30.17 13.30 -26.11
CA GLN A 184 31.09 14.44 -26.08
C GLN A 184 32.53 14.02 -26.41
N ARG A 185 32.98 12.86 -25.91
CA ARG A 185 34.29 12.29 -26.26
C ARG A 185 34.39 11.97 -27.74
N ALA A 186 33.39 11.29 -28.30
CA ALA A 186 33.35 10.96 -29.73
C ALA A 186 33.42 12.22 -30.63
N GLU A 187 32.77 13.33 -30.25
CA GLU A 187 32.94 14.60 -30.97
C GLU A 187 34.38 15.13 -30.85
N SER A 188 34.95 15.16 -29.64
CA SER A 188 36.32 15.64 -29.40
C SER A 188 37.35 14.86 -30.22
N ASP A 189 37.19 13.53 -30.29
CA ASP A 189 38.09 12.67 -31.06
C ASP A 189 37.94 12.89 -32.57
N ALA A 190 36.72 13.09 -33.06
CA ALA A 190 36.48 13.43 -34.47
C ALA A 190 37.07 14.80 -34.84
N VAL A 191 37.07 15.78 -33.92
CA VAL A 191 37.76 17.07 -34.12
C VAL A 191 39.26 16.84 -34.26
N LYS A 192 39.89 16.10 -33.34
CA LYS A 192 41.33 15.79 -33.40
C LYS A 192 41.71 15.07 -34.70
N ALA A 193 40.89 14.10 -35.14
CA ALA A 193 41.13 13.35 -36.36
C ALA A 193 41.07 14.23 -37.63
N LEU A 194 40.16 15.22 -37.67
CA LEU A 194 40.07 16.16 -38.79
C LEU A 194 41.24 17.16 -38.79
N LEU A 195 41.63 17.67 -37.62
CA LEU A 195 42.82 18.55 -37.48
C LEU A 195 44.08 17.87 -38.00
N ALA A 196 44.27 16.59 -37.63
CA ALA A 196 45.40 15.78 -38.10
C ALA A 196 45.36 15.59 -39.63
N ALA A 197 44.19 15.23 -40.20
CA ALA A 197 44.05 15.05 -41.65
C ALA A 197 44.30 16.32 -42.46
N LEU A 198 43.93 17.49 -41.91
CA LEU A 198 44.15 18.79 -42.55
C LEU A 198 45.54 19.38 -42.27
N SER A 199 46.29 18.81 -41.32
CA SER A 199 47.56 19.37 -40.82
C SER A 199 47.42 20.82 -40.31
N VAL A 200 46.32 21.10 -39.60
CA VAL A 200 46.04 22.43 -39.00
C VAL A 200 45.93 22.32 -37.48
N SER A 201 46.28 23.39 -36.77
CA SER A 201 46.26 23.43 -35.30
C SER A 201 44.89 23.75 -34.69
N GLU A 202 44.03 24.45 -35.45
CA GLU A 202 42.72 24.90 -34.98
C GLU A 202 41.64 24.62 -36.01
N LEU A 203 40.43 24.31 -35.53
CA LEU A 203 39.29 23.98 -36.38
C LEU A 203 38.36 25.18 -36.50
N ASN A 204 38.42 25.87 -37.64
CA ASN A 204 37.43 26.86 -38.04
C ASN A 204 37.18 26.78 -39.56
N LYS A 205 36.12 27.43 -40.07
CA LYS A 205 35.81 27.36 -41.50
C LYS A 205 36.98 27.82 -42.39
N GLN A 206 37.67 28.88 -41.98
CA GLN A 206 38.74 29.50 -42.74
C GLN A 206 39.96 28.58 -42.87
N THR A 207 40.42 28.01 -41.76
CA THR A 207 41.55 27.04 -41.70
C THR A 207 41.29 25.80 -42.56
N VAL A 208 40.06 25.28 -42.58
CA VAL A 208 39.71 24.15 -43.46
C VAL A 208 39.78 24.58 -44.94
N ILE A 209 39.25 25.75 -45.30
CA ILE A 209 39.27 26.26 -46.68
C ILE A 209 40.72 26.53 -47.13
N GLU A 210 41.54 27.13 -46.28
CA GLU A 210 42.95 27.43 -46.54
C GLU A 210 43.80 26.16 -46.72
N ALA A 211 43.50 25.08 -45.99
CA ALA A 211 44.14 23.79 -46.18
C ALA A 211 43.67 23.05 -47.45
N VAL A 212 42.39 23.20 -47.82
CA VAL A 212 41.75 22.45 -48.91
C VAL A 212 41.95 23.10 -50.29
N ASN A 213 41.85 24.42 -50.40
CA ASN A 213 41.90 25.12 -51.69
C ASN A 213 43.21 24.95 -52.48
N PRO A 214 44.41 24.93 -51.86
CA PRO A 214 45.65 24.61 -52.57
C PRO A 214 45.62 23.22 -53.23
N GLN A 215 45.03 22.22 -52.56
CA GLN A 215 44.89 20.87 -53.09
C GLN A 215 43.86 20.81 -54.22
N ARG A 216 42.77 21.58 -54.11
CA ARG A 216 41.78 21.74 -55.19
C ARG A 216 42.38 22.38 -56.44
N ALA A 217 43.25 23.37 -56.27
CA ALA A 217 43.94 24.05 -57.38
C ALA A 217 44.87 23.10 -58.16
N LEU A 218 45.60 22.21 -57.47
CA LEU A 218 46.45 21.18 -58.09
C LEU A 218 45.67 20.21 -59.00
N LEU A 219 44.37 20.06 -58.74
CA LEU A 219 43.45 19.19 -59.47
C LEU A 219 42.58 19.93 -60.50
N GLY A 220 42.77 21.25 -60.66
CA GLY A 220 41.94 22.08 -61.54
C GLY A 220 40.49 22.25 -61.07
N LEU A 221 40.22 22.02 -59.78
CA LEU A 221 38.89 22.17 -59.20
C LEU A 221 38.64 23.63 -58.77
N ALA A 222 37.39 24.09 -58.88
CA ALA A 222 37.01 25.41 -58.40
C ALA A 222 37.27 25.56 -56.88
N PRO A 223 37.83 26.68 -56.41
CA PRO A 223 38.05 26.92 -54.99
C PRO A 223 36.73 26.98 -54.23
N LEU A 224 36.75 26.54 -52.97
CA LEU A 224 35.62 26.67 -52.05
C LEU A 224 35.62 28.08 -51.45
N ALA A 225 34.47 28.76 -51.50
CA ALA A 225 34.27 30.08 -50.91
C ALA A 225 33.70 30.02 -49.47
N ASP A 226 33.02 28.93 -49.10
CA ASP A 226 32.50 28.68 -47.75
C ASP A 226 32.52 27.17 -47.45
N LEU A 227 32.27 26.82 -46.20
CA LEU A 227 32.13 25.45 -45.69
C LEU A 227 30.76 25.28 -44.98
N GLY A 228 29.70 25.19 -45.79
CA GLY A 228 28.34 24.85 -45.37
C GLY A 228 28.16 23.35 -45.06
N GLY A 229 26.98 22.98 -44.56
CA GLY A 229 26.65 21.59 -44.19
C GLY A 229 26.72 20.62 -45.37
N ASP A 230 26.39 21.08 -46.57
CA ASP A 230 26.25 20.25 -47.78
C ASP A 230 27.49 20.30 -48.67
N ILE A 231 28.46 21.14 -48.32
CA ILE A 231 29.67 21.34 -49.12
C ILE A 231 30.59 20.12 -48.96
N SER A 232 31.00 19.57 -50.11
CA SER A 232 31.94 18.47 -50.22
C SER A 232 33.32 18.98 -50.59
N LEU A 233 34.33 18.66 -49.77
CA LEU A 233 35.74 19.00 -50.01
C LEU A 233 36.27 18.36 -51.30
N LYS A 234 35.71 17.21 -51.66
CA LYS A 234 36.04 16.42 -52.84
C LYS A 234 35.12 16.71 -54.06
N GLY A 235 34.22 17.69 -53.94
CA GLY A 235 33.27 18.04 -55.00
C GLY A 235 33.95 18.52 -56.29
N GLY A 236 33.54 17.97 -57.43
CA GLY A 236 34.11 18.27 -58.75
C GLY A 236 35.20 17.30 -59.23
N LEU A 237 35.66 16.36 -58.39
CA LEU A 237 36.50 15.24 -58.84
C LEU A 237 35.70 14.38 -59.83
N ALA A 238 36.17 14.26 -61.06
CA ALA A 238 35.57 13.36 -62.05
C ALA A 238 35.64 11.91 -61.55
N THR A 239 34.53 11.18 -61.60
CA THR A 239 34.47 9.73 -61.37
C THR A 239 35.22 8.92 -62.43
N THR A 240 35.69 9.57 -63.49
CA THR A 240 36.33 8.98 -64.67
C THR A 240 37.83 9.28 -64.74
N ALA A 241 38.59 8.51 -63.98
CA ALA A 241 39.91 8.02 -64.34
C ALA A 241 40.08 6.82 -63.44
N THR A 242 40.02 5.61 -64.01
CA THR A 242 40.30 4.30 -63.39
C THR A 242 40.91 4.44 -61.99
N SER A 243 40.08 4.73 -61.00
CA SER A 243 40.48 4.64 -59.62
C SER A 243 40.27 3.19 -59.34
N GLU A 244 41.37 2.47 -59.15
CA GLU A 244 41.30 1.25 -58.36
C GLU A 244 40.61 1.66 -57.06
N THR A 245 39.31 1.37 -56.98
CA THR A 245 38.49 1.53 -55.79
C THR A 245 39.10 0.55 -54.80
N GLY A 246 39.96 1.07 -53.92
CA GLY A 246 40.83 0.27 -53.06
C GLY A 246 42.31 0.65 -53.04
N ARG A 247 42.74 1.79 -53.61
CA ARG A 247 44.13 2.25 -53.43
C ARG A 247 44.36 2.79 -52.00
N VAL A 248 45.37 2.27 -51.31
CA VAL A 248 45.79 2.74 -49.98
C VAL A 248 46.52 4.09 -50.13
N PRO A 249 46.08 5.17 -49.45
CA PRO A 249 46.72 6.49 -49.55
C PRO A 249 48.06 6.48 -48.82
N LYS A 250 49.18 6.45 -49.55
CA LYS A 250 50.53 6.23 -49.00
C LYS A 250 50.88 7.14 -47.82
N ILE A 251 50.64 8.45 -47.98
CA ILE A 251 50.99 9.46 -46.96
C ILE A 251 50.17 9.22 -45.68
N GLN A 252 48.86 9.03 -45.82
CA GLN A 252 47.98 8.82 -44.67
C GLN A 252 48.22 7.46 -44.02
N ALA A 253 48.37 6.39 -44.80
CA ALA A 253 48.67 5.06 -44.27
C ALA A 253 50.02 5.03 -43.52
N THR A 254 51.00 5.82 -43.97
CA THR A 254 52.26 6.00 -43.24
C THR A 254 52.05 6.72 -41.91
N ALA A 255 51.24 7.78 -41.89
CA ALA A 255 50.89 8.50 -40.66
C ALA A 255 50.05 7.65 -39.70
N ASP A 256 49.06 6.91 -40.19
CA ASP A 256 48.22 6.00 -39.41
C ASP A 256 49.05 4.84 -38.85
N LEU A 257 50.01 4.32 -39.61
CA LEU A 257 50.94 3.29 -39.12
C LEU A 257 51.85 3.84 -38.02
N ALA A 258 52.32 5.10 -38.15
CA ALA A 258 53.08 5.76 -37.10
C ALA A 258 52.23 6.00 -35.85
N ALA A 259 50.98 6.43 -36.01
CA ALA A 259 50.03 6.62 -34.90
C ALA A 259 49.69 5.30 -34.19
N LEU A 260 49.50 4.21 -34.96
CA LEU A 260 49.32 2.89 -34.38
C LEU A 260 50.57 2.46 -33.60
N LYS A 261 51.78 2.59 -34.18
CA LYS A 261 53.03 2.29 -33.46
C LYS A 261 53.15 3.08 -32.17
N GLN A 262 52.86 4.38 -32.21
CA GLN A 262 52.89 5.23 -31.02
C GLN A 262 51.85 4.79 -29.97
N ALA A 263 50.62 4.45 -30.38
CA ALA A 263 49.60 3.97 -29.46
C ALA A 263 49.98 2.62 -28.83
N LEU A 264 50.62 1.73 -29.60
CA LEU A 264 51.15 0.45 -29.12
C LEU A 264 52.35 0.65 -28.18
N GLU A 265 53.24 1.59 -28.49
CA GLU A 265 54.35 1.99 -27.62
C GLU A 265 53.84 2.57 -26.30
N MET A 266 52.78 3.38 -26.35
CA MET A 266 52.12 3.90 -25.14
C MET A 266 51.55 2.77 -24.27
N LEU A 267 50.90 1.76 -24.85
CA LEU A 267 50.44 0.58 -24.10
C LEU A 267 51.60 -0.27 -23.54
N ALA A 268 52.76 -0.27 -24.21
CA ALA A 268 53.96 -0.98 -23.76
C ALA A 268 54.78 -0.20 -22.73
N ALA A 269 54.61 1.14 -22.66
CA ALA A 269 55.39 2.04 -21.83
C ALA A 269 55.20 1.78 -20.33
N SER A 270 56.23 2.12 -19.54
CA SER A 270 56.15 2.05 -18.08
C SER A 270 55.02 2.93 -17.55
N SER A 271 54.81 4.11 -18.13
CA SER A 271 53.75 5.04 -17.71
C SER A 271 52.34 4.44 -17.79
N PHE A 272 52.04 3.62 -18.80
CA PHE A 272 50.75 2.93 -18.89
C PHE A 272 50.65 1.77 -17.89
N LYS A 273 51.74 1.03 -17.69
CA LYS A 273 51.83 0.00 -16.64
C LYS A 273 51.63 0.61 -15.25
N ASP A 274 52.18 1.79 -15.00
CA ASP A 274 52.05 2.52 -13.73
C ASP A 274 50.59 2.95 -13.51
N LYS A 275 49.89 3.46 -14.55
CA LYS A 275 48.44 3.76 -14.48
C LYS A 275 47.63 2.50 -14.15
N CYS A 276 47.91 1.39 -14.84
CA CYS A 276 47.22 0.14 -14.62
C CYS A 276 47.51 -0.44 -13.23
N ALA A 277 48.75 -0.35 -12.75
CA ALA A 277 49.16 -0.81 -11.43
C ALA A 277 48.50 0.03 -10.32
N ALA A 278 48.42 1.35 -10.48
CA ALA A 278 47.73 2.24 -9.56
C ALA A 278 46.24 1.88 -9.49
N ALA A 279 45.55 1.81 -10.63
CA ALA A 279 44.14 1.43 -10.68
C ALA A 279 43.91 -0.01 -10.16
N ALA A 280 44.84 -0.95 -10.42
CA ALA A 280 44.75 -2.31 -9.91
C ALA A 280 44.91 -2.37 -8.40
N ALA A 281 45.80 -1.56 -7.82
CA ALA A 281 45.96 -1.44 -6.38
C ALA A 281 44.69 -0.87 -5.75
N SER A 282 44.14 0.21 -6.31
CA SER A 282 42.87 0.80 -5.88
C SER A 282 41.70 -0.18 -5.99
N ALA A 283 41.60 -0.93 -7.10
CA ALA A 283 40.57 -1.95 -7.31
C ALA A 283 40.72 -3.16 -6.39
N THR A 284 41.96 -3.61 -6.12
CA THR A 284 42.25 -4.70 -5.17
C THR A 284 41.91 -4.27 -3.75
N GLU A 285 42.28 -3.05 -3.36
CA GLU A 285 41.97 -2.50 -2.05
C GLU A 285 40.46 -2.36 -1.86
N LEU A 286 39.74 -1.89 -2.89
CA LEU A 286 38.29 -1.85 -2.90
C LEU A 286 37.68 -3.26 -2.83
N GLY A 287 38.29 -4.24 -3.51
CA GLY A 287 37.83 -5.65 -3.55
C GLY A 287 38.07 -6.43 -2.25
N LYS A 288 39.02 -6.01 -1.40
CA LYS A 288 39.17 -6.56 -0.03
C LYS A 288 37.93 -6.33 0.83
N ASP A 289 37.15 -5.32 0.46
CA ASP A 289 35.92 -5.00 1.14
C ASP A 289 34.76 -5.85 0.62
N ALA A 290 34.23 -6.72 1.48
CA ALA A 290 33.08 -7.57 1.18
C ALA A 290 31.79 -6.76 0.89
N HIS A 291 31.77 -5.45 1.14
CA HIS A 291 30.66 -4.54 0.89
C HIS A 291 30.80 -3.76 -0.43
N SER A 292 31.93 -3.87 -1.14
CA SER A 292 32.21 -3.09 -2.36
C SER A 292 31.24 -3.37 -3.53
N VAL A 293 30.64 -4.56 -3.57
CA VAL A 293 29.67 -4.99 -4.61
C VAL A 293 28.23 -4.57 -4.27
N ASP A 294 27.85 -4.66 -2.99
CA ASP A 294 26.47 -4.49 -2.50
C ASP A 294 26.27 -3.22 -1.65
N GLY A 295 27.21 -2.28 -1.70
CA GLY A 295 27.27 -1.13 -0.80
C GLY A 295 25.99 -0.30 -0.77
N LEU A 296 25.38 -0.05 -1.94
CA LEU A 296 24.12 0.70 -2.05
C LEU A 296 22.93 -0.04 -1.41
N SER A 297 22.84 -1.37 -1.56
CA SER A 297 21.80 -2.18 -0.91
C SER A 297 22.00 -2.28 0.60
N ARG A 298 23.25 -2.37 1.05
CA ARG A 298 23.58 -2.40 2.48
C ARG A 298 23.39 -1.04 3.15
N GLU A 299 23.68 0.06 2.46
CA GLU A 299 23.45 1.42 2.97
C GLU A 299 21.96 1.63 3.25
N SER A 300 21.09 1.22 2.32
CA SER A 300 19.65 1.29 2.53
C SER A 300 19.21 0.43 3.71
N LEU A 301 19.74 -0.79 3.85
CA LEU A 301 19.40 -1.69 4.96
C LEU A 301 19.84 -1.11 6.31
N LEU A 302 21.05 -0.56 6.40
CA LEU A 302 21.58 0.01 7.64
C LEU A 302 20.85 1.29 8.02
N LYS A 303 20.48 2.14 7.07
CA LYS A 303 19.61 3.30 7.34
C LYS A 303 18.25 2.86 7.86
N SER A 304 17.65 1.82 7.26
CA SER A 304 16.41 1.24 7.77
C SER A 304 16.57 0.60 9.15
N ALA A 305 17.69 -0.07 9.43
CA ALA A 305 17.96 -0.64 10.75
C ALA A 305 18.18 0.44 11.83
N LEU A 306 18.75 1.59 11.48
CA LEU A 306 18.82 2.76 12.37
C LEU A 306 17.43 3.34 12.66
N GLU A 307 16.55 3.36 11.66
CA GLU A 307 15.17 3.85 11.80
C GLU A 307 14.30 2.91 12.64
N LEU A 308 14.48 1.59 12.47
CA LEU A 308 13.68 0.52 13.10
C LEU A 308 14.16 0.13 14.50
N TYR A 309 15.29 0.67 14.97
CA TYR A 309 15.87 0.26 16.25
C TYR A 309 15.07 0.79 17.44
N ASP A 310 14.58 -0.12 18.26
CA ASP A 310 13.63 0.14 19.36
C ASP A 310 14.29 0.56 20.69
N GLY A 311 15.62 0.64 20.72
CA GLY A 311 16.37 0.96 21.94
C GLY A 311 16.82 -0.26 22.75
N THR A 312 16.47 -1.48 22.34
CA THR A 312 16.76 -2.70 23.11
C THR A 312 17.51 -3.75 22.31
N ALA A 313 17.11 -4.01 21.07
CA ALA A 313 17.71 -5.05 20.25
C ALA A 313 17.83 -4.62 18.79
N CYS A 314 18.83 -5.19 18.10
CA CYS A 314 19.03 -4.96 16.67
C CYS A 314 17.78 -5.44 15.89
N PRO A 315 17.12 -4.60 15.09
CA PRO A 315 15.86 -4.94 14.40
C PRO A 315 16.02 -5.94 13.25
N VAL A 316 17.24 -6.42 13.02
CA VAL A 316 17.58 -7.37 11.95
C VAL A 316 17.88 -8.76 12.49
N CYS A 317 18.47 -8.86 13.69
CA CYS A 317 18.94 -10.14 14.25
C CYS A 317 18.57 -10.35 15.72
N ASP A 318 17.82 -9.43 16.31
CA ASP A 318 17.32 -9.47 17.69
C ASP A 318 18.42 -9.53 18.78
N THR A 319 19.68 -9.30 18.41
CA THR A 319 20.78 -9.20 19.38
C THR A 319 20.55 -7.99 20.28
N PRO A 320 20.50 -8.15 21.61
CA PRO A 320 20.44 -7.03 22.54
C PRO A 320 21.63 -6.10 22.31
N PHE A 321 21.34 -4.81 22.16
CA PHE A 321 22.35 -3.80 21.85
C PHE A 321 22.01 -2.57 22.68
N GLU A 322 23.00 -1.87 23.23
CA GLU A 322 22.77 -0.59 23.91
C GLU A 322 22.58 0.53 22.87
N PRO A 323 21.69 1.53 23.08
CA PRO A 323 21.34 2.51 22.05
C PRO A 323 22.49 3.31 21.46
N ASP A 324 23.38 3.83 22.30
CA ASP A 324 24.53 4.61 21.83
C ASP A 324 25.55 3.72 21.12
N ALA A 325 25.71 2.48 21.59
CA ALA A 325 26.58 1.50 20.96
C ALA A 325 26.02 1.05 19.60
N PHE A 326 24.71 0.86 19.47
CA PHE A 326 24.05 0.49 18.22
C PHE A 326 24.14 1.62 17.19
N ARG A 327 23.81 2.85 17.61
CA ARG A 327 23.91 4.03 16.75
C ARG A 327 25.34 4.29 16.31
N GLY A 328 26.30 4.19 17.24
CA GLY A 328 27.73 4.28 16.93
C GLY A 328 28.16 3.21 15.93
N HIS A 329 27.76 1.95 16.14
CA HIS A 329 28.09 0.83 15.27
C HIS A 329 27.53 0.99 13.85
N LEU A 330 26.29 1.48 13.70
CA LEU A 330 25.69 1.69 12.38
C LEU A 330 26.20 2.97 11.71
N ALA A 331 26.47 4.03 12.48
CA ALA A 331 27.12 5.24 11.96
C ALA A 331 28.50 4.90 11.38
N GLU A 332 29.32 4.12 12.11
CA GLU A 332 30.62 3.66 11.63
C GLU A 332 30.49 2.85 10.32
N LYS A 333 29.49 1.97 10.23
CA LYS A 333 29.23 1.21 8.99
C LYS A 333 28.73 2.09 7.84
N LEU A 334 27.95 3.13 8.11
CA LEU A 334 27.45 4.06 7.09
C LEU A 334 28.56 4.99 6.60
N ASP A 335 29.38 5.53 7.49
CA ASP A 335 30.57 6.32 7.15
C ASP A 335 31.53 5.49 6.29
N HIS A 336 31.69 4.21 6.64
CA HIS A 336 32.46 3.26 5.85
C HIS A 336 31.87 3.03 4.45
N LEU A 337 30.55 2.93 4.31
CA LEU A 337 29.90 2.82 2.99
C LEU A 337 30.01 4.12 2.17
N GLU A 338 29.94 5.29 2.80
CA GLU A 338 30.17 6.57 2.14
C GLU A 338 31.61 6.68 1.63
N ASP A 339 32.58 6.28 2.46
CA ASP A 339 33.99 6.19 2.09
C ASP A 339 34.20 5.22 0.92
N LEU A 340 33.55 4.04 0.93
CA LEU A 340 33.55 3.11 -0.20
C LEU A 340 33.00 3.77 -1.49
N GLY A 341 31.92 4.56 -1.38
CA GLY A 341 31.39 5.35 -2.50
C GLY A 341 32.41 6.33 -3.07
N LYS A 342 33.14 7.03 -2.21
CA LYS A 342 34.22 7.97 -2.60
C LYS A 342 35.39 7.24 -3.26
N ARG A 343 35.85 6.12 -2.68
CA ARG A 343 36.91 5.28 -3.23
C ARG A 343 36.55 4.73 -4.61
N ARG A 344 35.30 4.30 -4.80
CA ARG A 344 34.79 3.86 -6.11
C ARG A 344 34.82 4.99 -7.14
N ALA A 345 34.35 6.19 -6.79
CA ALA A 345 34.38 7.33 -7.69
C ALA A 345 35.83 7.73 -8.06
N ALA A 346 36.74 7.65 -7.09
CA ALA A 346 38.17 7.86 -7.34
C ALA A 346 38.75 6.81 -8.31
N LEU A 347 38.43 5.53 -8.10
CA LEU A 347 38.84 4.45 -9.03
C LEU A 347 38.29 4.66 -10.45
N GLU A 348 37.02 5.06 -10.59
CA GLU A 348 36.44 5.38 -11.91
C GLU A 348 37.16 6.56 -12.59
N ALA A 349 37.65 7.53 -11.81
CA ALA A 349 38.48 8.62 -12.31
C ALA A 349 39.91 8.15 -12.71
N GLU A 350 40.52 7.24 -11.95
CA GLU A 350 41.82 6.62 -12.25
C GLU A 350 41.76 5.71 -13.50
N LEU A 351 40.64 5.03 -13.72
CA LEU A 351 40.42 4.18 -14.89
C LEU A 351 40.24 4.97 -16.18
N LYS A 352 39.81 6.23 -16.11
CA LYS A 352 39.56 7.08 -17.27
C LYS A 352 40.77 7.18 -18.23
N PRO A 353 42.00 7.54 -17.79
CA PRO A 353 43.15 7.57 -18.68
C PRO A 353 43.51 6.20 -19.26
N VAL A 354 43.27 5.10 -18.54
CA VAL A 354 43.48 3.74 -19.06
C VAL A 354 42.49 3.44 -20.19
N LEU A 355 41.21 3.75 -19.98
CA LEU A 355 40.16 3.61 -20.97
C LEU A 355 40.44 4.45 -22.23
N ASP A 356 40.95 5.67 -22.06
CA ASP A 356 41.30 6.57 -23.17
C ASP A 356 42.46 6.01 -24.01
N ASP A 357 43.50 5.46 -23.37
CA ASP A 357 44.64 4.83 -24.06
C ASP A 357 44.21 3.56 -24.82
N LEU A 358 43.38 2.70 -24.20
CA LEU A 358 42.84 1.49 -24.83
C LEU A 358 41.93 1.81 -26.02
N PHE A 359 41.08 2.82 -25.87
CA PHE A 359 40.20 3.27 -26.94
C PHE A 359 41.00 3.84 -28.12
N SER A 360 42.03 4.62 -27.84
CA SER A 360 42.93 5.19 -28.86
C SER A 360 43.64 4.09 -29.65
N ALA A 361 44.23 3.10 -28.96
CA ALA A 361 44.88 1.96 -29.61
C ALA A 361 43.90 1.10 -30.42
N GLY A 362 42.71 0.81 -29.88
CA GLY A 362 41.67 0.05 -30.59
C GLY A 362 41.17 0.77 -31.85
N THR A 363 41.08 2.10 -31.81
CA THR A 363 40.72 2.94 -32.96
C THR A 363 41.82 2.92 -34.02
N ALA A 364 43.09 3.14 -33.63
CA ALA A 364 44.22 3.08 -34.55
C ALA A 364 44.38 1.70 -35.22
N LEU A 365 44.16 0.62 -34.47
CA LEU A 365 44.11 -0.75 -34.98
C LEU A 365 43.03 -0.93 -36.02
N THR A 366 41.82 -0.43 -35.75
CA THR A 366 40.69 -0.55 -36.68
C THR A 366 41.00 0.15 -38.00
N THR A 367 41.49 1.39 -37.94
CA THR A 367 41.93 2.13 -39.13
C THR A 367 42.98 1.36 -39.93
N MET A 368 43.95 0.73 -39.27
CA MET A 368 45.01 -0.01 -39.96
C MET A 368 44.56 -1.34 -40.53
N ILE A 369 43.64 -2.04 -39.87
CA ILE A 369 42.98 -3.24 -40.41
C ILE A 369 42.22 -2.89 -41.70
N ASP A 370 41.53 -1.75 -41.72
CA ASP A 370 40.80 -1.27 -42.88
C ASP A 370 41.74 -0.99 -44.07
N HIS A 371 42.85 -0.28 -43.83
CA HIS A 371 43.90 -0.06 -44.85
C HIS A 371 44.51 -1.38 -45.34
N ALA A 372 44.80 -2.31 -44.43
CA ALA A 372 45.43 -3.58 -44.76
C ALA A 372 44.54 -4.48 -45.62
N GLY A 373 43.21 -4.38 -45.45
CA GLY A 373 42.21 -5.09 -46.27
C GLY A 373 42.17 -4.68 -47.74
N LEU A 374 42.81 -3.55 -48.10
CA LEU A 374 42.81 -3.01 -49.46
C LEU A 374 44.03 -3.45 -50.31
N PHE A 375 45.06 -4.06 -49.72
CA PHE A 375 46.24 -4.51 -50.46
C PHE A 375 45.99 -5.80 -51.28
N SER A 376 46.68 -5.89 -52.44
CA SER A 376 46.78 -7.10 -53.25
C SER A 376 48.25 -7.41 -53.54
N PRO A 377 48.78 -8.58 -53.13
CA PRO A 377 48.11 -9.67 -52.42
C PRO A 377 47.65 -9.26 -51.01
N LYS A 378 46.62 -9.94 -50.50
CA LYS A 378 46.05 -9.65 -49.17
C LYS A 378 47.09 -9.86 -48.08
N ILE A 379 47.16 -8.93 -47.14
CA ILE A 379 47.94 -9.05 -45.91
C ILE A 379 47.15 -9.88 -44.92
N ASP A 380 47.82 -10.76 -44.16
CA ASP A 380 47.19 -11.51 -43.08
C ASP A 380 46.80 -10.55 -41.93
N LEU A 381 45.53 -10.60 -41.52
CA LEU A 381 44.94 -9.71 -40.50
C LEU A 381 44.55 -10.45 -39.23
N VAL A 382 44.84 -11.75 -39.10
CA VAL A 382 44.39 -12.56 -37.96
C VAL A 382 44.88 -11.96 -36.64
N ALA A 383 46.19 -11.74 -36.51
CA ALA A 383 46.81 -11.21 -35.29
C ALA A 383 46.29 -9.80 -34.92
N LEU A 384 46.08 -8.92 -35.92
CA LEU A 384 45.55 -7.57 -35.70
C LEU A 384 44.09 -7.61 -35.22
N ASN A 385 43.25 -8.47 -35.81
CA ASN A 385 41.85 -8.62 -35.43
C ASN A 385 41.68 -9.25 -34.05
N GLU A 386 42.50 -10.25 -33.72
CA GLU A 386 42.53 -10.85 -32.38
C GLU A 386 42.91 -9.81 -31.34
N PHE A 387 43.97 -9.04 -31.58
CA PHE A 387 44.40 -8.02 -30.62
C PHE A 387 43.38 -6.88 -30.47
N ARG A 388 42.74 -6.43 -31.56
CA ARG A 388 41.60 -5.50 -31.49
C ARG A 388 40.47 -6.03 -30.61
N SER A 389 40.14 -7.31 -30.74
CA SER A 389 39.08 -7.95 -29.96
C SER A 389 39.45 -8.03 -28.48
N VAL A 390 40.72 -8.31 -28.17
CA VAL A 390 41.25 -8.29 -26.79
C VAL A 390 41.12 -6.89 -26.18
N LEU A 391 41.57 -5.84 -26.88
CA LEU A 391 41.48 -4.46 -26.36
C LEU A 391 40.03 -4.04 -26.13
N ARG A 392 39.11 -4.41 -27.04
CA ARG A 392 37.69 -4.12 -26.89
C ARG A 392 37.08 -4.83 -25.68
N ALA A 393 37.40 -6.10 -25.46
CA ALA A 393 36.92 -6.85 -24.30
C ALA A 393 37.43 -6.23 -22.99
N ARG A 394 38.71 -5.85 -22.92
CA ARG A 394 39.30 -5.15 -21.77
C ARG A 394 38.61 -3.81 -21.51
N TYR A 395 38.41 -3.01 -22.55
CA TYR A 395 37.70 -1.73 -22.44
C TYR A 395 36.29 -1.88 -21.86
N LEU A 396 35.51 -2.84 -22.38
CA LEU A 396 34.14 -3.07 -21.90
C LEU A 396 34.11 -3.54 -20.44
N GLN A 397 35.04 -4.39 -20.03
CA GLN A 397 35.12 -4.84 -18.65
C GLN A 397 35.48 -3.69 -17.69
N LEU A 398 36.51 -2.89 -18.03
CA LEU A 398 36.91 -1.73 -17.22
C LEU A 398 35.80 -0.67 -17.15
N GLN A 399 35.04 -0.49 -18.23
CA GLN A 399 33.87 0.41 -18.25
C GLN A 399 32.73 -0.08 -17.35
N LYS A 400 32.55 -1.41 -17.26
CA LYS A 400 31.55 -2.04 -16.38
C LYS A 400 31.96 -1.97 -14.91
N LEU A 401 33.26 -1.93 -14.62
CA LEU A 401 33.92 -1.93 -13.31
C LEU A 401 33.70 -3.21 -12.47
N LEU A 402 32.48 -3.73 -12.44
CA LEU A 402 32.11 -4.91 -11.65
C LEU A 402 31.97 -6.17 -12.53
N PRO A 403 32.43 -7.34 -12.04
CA PRO A 403 33.06 -7.56 -10.72
C PRO A 403 34.51 -7.06 -10.66
N LEU A 404 34.98 -6.69 -9.46
CA LEU A 404 36.32 -6.10 -9.26
C LEU A 404 37.46 -7.09 -9.56
N ASP A 405 37.26 -8.39 -9.33
CA ASP A 405 38.25 -9.41 -9.65
C ASP A 405 38.58 -9.44 -11.15
N ASP A 406 37.54 -9.35 -12.00
CA ASP A 406 37.71 -9.27 -13.45
C ASP A 406 38.41 -7.96 -13.85
N THR A 407 38.10 -6.85 -13.17
CA THR A 407 38.77 -5.56 -13.39
C THR A 407 40.25 -5.62 -13.02
N VAL A 408 40.59 -6.19 -11.87
CA VAL A 408 41.99 -6.41 -11.45
C VAL A 408 42.69 -7.35 -12.42
N ALA A 409 42.04 -8.43 -12.85
CA ALA A 409 42.59 -9.36 -13.84
C ALA A 409 42.91 -8.63 -15.16
N VAL A 410 42.03 -7.74 -15.62
CA VAL A 410 42.27 -6.93 -16.82
C VAL A 410 43.42 -5.94 -16.62
N LEU A 411 43.50 -5.25 -15.48
CA LEU A 411 44.54 -4.26 -15.21
C LEU A 411 45.93 -4.88 -14.99
N THR A 412 45.98 -6.09 -14.44
CA THR A 412 47.23 -6.83 -14.19
C THR A 412 47.65 -7.72 -15.37
N ALA A 413 46.75 -7.97 -16.32
CA ALA A 413 47.07 -8.70 -17.53
C ALA A 413 48.23 -8.03 -18.29
N PRO A 414 49.12 -8.80 -18.91
CA PRO A 414 50.12 -8.23 -19.79
C PRO A 414 49.43 -7.46 -20.93
N TYR A 415 49.76 -6.18 -21.03
CA TYR A 415 49.52 -5.34 -22.22
C TYR A 415 50.70 -5.41 -23.18
N GLY A 416 51.50 -6.47 -23.06
CA GLY A 416 52.49 -6.81 -24.08
C GLY A 416 51.78 -6.82 -25.41
N VAL A 417 52.16 -5.87 -26.26
CA VAL A 417 51.78 -5.90 -27.67
C VAL A 417 52.24 -7.28 -28.16
N PRO A 418 51.36 -8.10 -28.77
CA PRO A 418 51.79 -9.36 -29.37
C PRO A 418 52.99 -9.08 -30.30
N GLU A 419 53.72 -10.10 -30.77
CA GLU A 419 54.74 -9.90 -31.82
C GLU A 419 54.12 -9.50 -33.18
N LEU A 420 53.26 -8.49 -33.19
CA LEU A 420 52.75 -7.76 -34.35
C LEU A 420 53.87 -7.09 -35.17
N GLY A 421 55.13 -7.20 -34.72
CA GLY A 421 56.29 -6.67 -35.40
C GLY A 421 56.40 -7.20 -36.83
N THR A 422 56.05 -8.47 -37.07
CA THR A 422 56.12 -9.04 -38.43
C THR A 422 55.03 -8.48 -39.35
N GLU A 423 53.81 -8.35 -38.84
CA GLU A 423 52.63 -7.83 -39.53
C GLU A 423 52.78 -6.33 -39.80
N LEU A 424 53.20 -5.54 -38.79
CA LEU A 424 53.45 -4.10 -38.93
C LEU A 424 54.65 -3.81 -39.85
N THR A 425 55.66 -4.68 -39.87
CA THR A 425 56.79 -4.57 -40.83
C THR A 425 56.33 -4.92 -42.24
N THR A 426 55.48 -5.94 -42.39
CA THR A 426 54.87 -6.31 -43.68
C THR A 426 53.98 -5.20 -44.20
N LEU A 427 53.13 -4.61 -43.36
CA LEU A 427 52.35 -3.41 -43.67
C LEU A 427 53.24 -2.24 -44.06
N GLY A 428 54.30 -1.98 -43.28
CA GLY A 428 55.25 -0.90 -43.57
C GLY A 428 55.94 -1.07 -44.92
N LYS A 429 56.35 -2.29 -45.28
CA LYS A 429 56.91 -2.62 -46.60
C LYS A 429 55.88 -2.45 -47.71
N ALA A 430 54.65 -2.93 -47.50
CA ALA A 430 53.55 -2.79 -48.45
C ALA A 430 53.21 -1.32 -48.72
N ILE A 431 53.13 -0.49 -47.67
CA ILE A 431 52.92 0.97 -47.76
C ILE A 431 54.11 1.64 -48.47
N ALA A 432 55.35 1.29 -48.13
CA ALA A 432 56.54 1.87 -48.75
C ALA A 432 56.66 1.53 -50.25
N ALA A 433 56.22 0.34 -50.65
CA ALA A 433 56.21 -0.12 -52.04
C ALA A 433 55.16 0.57 -52.92
N ILE A 434 54.19 1.28 -52.33
CA ILE A 434 53.26 2.13 -53.09
C ILE A 434 54.09 3.22 -53.79
N PRO A 435 53.98 3.38 -55.13
CA PRO A 435 54.68 4.46 -55.83
C PRO A 435 54.35 5.81 -55.21
N GLU A 436 55.35 6.71 -55.16
CA GLU A 436 55.11 8.08 -54.69
C GLU A 436 53.95 8.68 -55.50
N PRO A 437 52.89 9.15 -54.82
CA PRO A 437 51.76 9.72 -55.52
C PRO A 437 52.24 10.93 -56.32
N SER A 438 51.72 11.08 -57.53
CA SER A 438 51.88 12.35 -58.24
C SER A 438 51.32 13.49 -57.37
N LYS A 439 51.74 14.74 -57.62
CA LYS A 439 51.15 15.89 -56.90
C LYS A 439 49.63 15.93 -56.99
N GLN A 440 49.05 15.41 -58.09
CA GLN A 440 47.61 15.29 -58.27
C GLN A 440 47.01 14.14 -57.45
N ASP A 441 47.67 12.98 -57.39
CA ASP A 441 47.19 11.86 -56.56
C ASP A 441 47.23 12.20 -55.06
N ALA A 442 48.29 12.85 -54.59
CA ALA A 442 48.40 13.29 -53.20
C ALA A 442 47.32 14.31 -52.83
N ALA A 443 47.04 15.26 -53.73
CA ALA A 443 45.95 16.21 -53.56
C ALA A 443 44.58 15.52 -53.55
N ARG A 444 44.37 14.50 -54.37
CA ARG A 444 43.12 13.72 -54.40
C ARG A 444 42.91 12.96 -53.09
N ASP A 445 43.93 12.22 -52.63
CA ASP A 445 43.87 11.43 -51.40
C ASP A 445 43.63 12.32 -50.18
N PHE A 446 44.30 13.49 -50.12
CA PHE A 446 44.07 14.49 -49.08
C PHE A 446 42.60 14.93 -49.04
N LEU A 447 42.01 15.29 -50.17
CA LEU A 447 40.61 15.74 -50.24
C LEU A 447 39.61 14.64 -49.87
N VAL A 448 39.89 13.39 -50.24
CA VAL A 448 39.04 12.24 -49.90
C VAL A 448 39.08 11.95 -48.40
N LEU A 449 40.26 11.91 -47.80
CA LEU A 449 40.42 11.69 -46.37
C LEU A 449 39.82 12.83 -45.56
N ALA A 450 40.14 14.09 -45.91
CA ALA A 450 39.60 15.25 -45.23
C ALA A 450 38.06 15.25 -45.30
N GLN A 451 37.48 14.83 -46.43
CA GLN A 451 36.03 14.69 -46.56
C GLN A 451 35.48 13.62 -45.61
N GLU A 452 36.09 12.44 -45.54
CA GLU A 452 35.66 11.36 -44.65
C GLU A 452 35.71 11.79 -43.18
N ARG A 453 36.82 12.43 -42.75
CA ARG A 453 36.96 12.93 -41.37
C ARG A 453 35.97 14.06 -41.07
N LEU A 454 35.69 14.93 -42.03
CA LEU A 454 34.67 15.97 -41.90
C LEU A 454 33.25 15.36 -41.75
N GLU A 455 32.93 14.31 -42.50
CA GLU A 455 31.66 13.58 -42.37
C GLU A 455 31.53 12.92 -40.99
N GLN A 456 32.58 12.26 -40.50
CA GLN A 456 32.58 11.68 -39.14
C GLN A 456 32.38 12.74 -38.06
N LEU A 457 33.04 13.90 -38.19
CA LEU A 457 32.82 15.03 -37.28
C LEU A 457 31.37 15.53 -37.34
N ARG A 458 30.79 15.66 -38.53
CA ARG A 458 29.39 16.08 -38.70
C ARG A 458 28.44 15.10 -38.00
N ILE A 459 28.65 13.79 -38.17
CA ILE A 459 27.86 12.74 -37.51
C ILE A 459 28.02 12.80 -35.98
N ALA A 460 29.26 12.90 -35.48
CA ALA A 460 29.54 12.95 -34.05
C ALA A 460 28.92 14.20 -33.39
N ARG A 461 29.06 15.37 -34.02
CA ARG A 461 28.40 16.63 -33.61
C ARG A 461 26.89 16.49 -33.55
N GLN A 462 26.28 15.91 -34.58
CA GLN A 462 24.84 15.72 -34.61
C GLN A 462 24.37 14.79 -33.48
N LYS A 463 25.08 13.68 -33.25
CA LYS A 463 24.78 12.75 -32.15
C LYS A 463 24.94 13.40 -30.78
N HIS A 464 26.03 14.15 -30.55
CA HIS A 464 26.25 14.86 -29.29
C HIS A 464 25.18 15.94 -29.06
N ALA A 465 24.86 16.76 -30.07
CA ALA A 465 23.81 17.77 -29.98
C ALA A 465 22.44 17.14 -29.68
N ALA A 466 22.09 16.05 -30.37
CA ALA A 466 20.84 15.32 -30.12
C ALA A 466 20.80 14.69 -28.71
N GLY A 467 21.92 14.09 -28.27
CA GLY A 467 22.05 13.52 -26.92
C GLY A 467 21.94 14.58 -25.82
N LYS A 468 22.57 15.75 -26.01
CA LYS A 468 22.48 16.90 -25.11
C LYS A 468 21.03 17.39 -24.98
N LEU A 469 20.36 17.63 -26.12
CA LEU A 469 18.95 18.04 -26.13
C LEU A 469 18.05 17.01 -25.42
N ARG A 470 18.31 15.71 -25.64
CA ARG A 470 17.57 14.61 -25.01
C ARG A 470 17.79 14.61 -23.48
N ALA A 471 19.02 14.76 -23.02
CA ALA A 471 19.35 14.81 -21.60
C ALA A 471 18.74 16.03 -20.90
N GLU A 472 18.86 17.22 -21.49
CA GLU A 472 18.25 18.45 -20.98
C GLU A 472 16.73 18.33 -20.90
N ARG A 473 16.09 17.79 -21.95
CA ARG A 473 14.64 17.58 -21.98
C ARG A 473 14.20 16.58 -20.92
N ALA A 474 14.88 15.44 -20.79
CA ALA A 474 14.55 14.43 -19.80
C ALA A 474 14.70 14.96 -18.36
N ALA A 475 15.78 15.70 -18.08
CA ALA A 475 15.99 16.35 -16.79
C ALA A 475 14.87 17.37 -16.49
N LYS A 476 14.53 18.23 -17.47
CA LYS A 476 13.45 19.22 -17.33
C LYS A 476 12.08 18.59 -17.09
N ILE A 477 11.74 17.50 -17.80
CA ILE A 477 10.48 16.79 -17.59
C ILE A 477 10.43 16.19 -16.19
N SER A 478 11.50 15.50 -15.76
CA SER A 478 11.58 14.88 -14.44
C SER A 478 11.45 15.92 -13.32
N SER A 479 12.18 17.03 -13.41
CA SER A 479 12.12 18.09 -12.40
C SER A 479 10.76 18.79 -12.37
N THR A 480 10.19 19.15 -13.54
CA THR A 480 8.87 19.78 -13.62
C THR A 480 7.79 18.87 -13.02
N TYR A 481 7.81 17.58 -13.37
CA TYR A 481 6.87 16.61 -12.83
C TYR A 481 7.01 16.49 -11.30
N ALA A 482 8.24 16.38 -10.78
CA ALA A 482 8.50 16.33 -9.35
C ALA A 482 7.99 17.58 -8.62
N THR A 483 8.27 18.78 -9.13
CA THR A 483 7.81 20.04 -8.52
C THR A 483 6.29 20.13 -8.47
N VAL A 484 5.61 19.88 -9.60
CA VAL A 484 4.14 19.98 -9.68
C VAL A 484 3.46 18.95 -8.80
N THR A 485 3.95 17.70 -8.83
CA THR A 485 3.37 16.63 -8.00
C THR A 485 3.59 16.87 -6.52
N THR A 486 4.78 17.31 -6.10
CA THR A 486 5.04 17.66 -4.69
C THR A 486 4.13 18.79 -4.22
N ALA A 487 3.99 19.88 -4.99
CA ALA A 487 3.11 20.99 -4.63
C ALA A 487 1.63 20.56 -4.52
N ALA A 488 1.17 19.68 -5.41
CA ALA A 488 -0.19 19.14 -5.36
C ALA A 488 -0.40 18.25 -4.11
N LEU A 489 0.57 17.40 -3.78
CA LEU A 489 0.52 16.55 -2.58
C LEU A 489 0.53 17.37 -1.30
N GLU A 490 1.40 18.37 -1.20
CA GLU A 490 1.46 19.31 -0.08
C GLU A 490 0.11 20.00 0.14
N LYS A 491 -0.56 20.42 -0.95
CA LYS A 491 -1.90 20.99 -0.87
C LYS A 491 -2.94 20.00 -0.33
N ILE A 492 -2.96 18.77 -0.86
CA ILE A 492 -3.88 17.72 -0.39
C ILE A 492 -3.68 17.46 1.11
N TYR A 493 -2.43 17.28 1.55
CA TYR A 493 -2.13 17.05 2.96
C TYR A 493 -2.55 18.22 3.83
N LYS A 494 -2.43 19.47 3.36
CA LYS A 494 -2.86 20.65 4.11
C LYS A 494 -4.38 20.74 4.26
N ASP A 495 -5.12 20.42 3.21
CA ASP A 495 -6.59 20.38 3.22
C ASP A 495 -7.10 19.27 4.16
N VAL A 496 -6.46 18.10 4.10
CA VAL A 496 -6.75 16.96 4.98
C VAL A 496 -6.39 17.27 6.43
N GLU A 497 -5.23 17.86 6.70
CA GLU A 497 -4.77 18.26 8.05
C GLU A 497 -5.79 19.18 8.74
N THR A 498 -6.28 20.18 8.02
CA THR A 498 -7.26 21.14 8.54
C THR A 498 -8.58 20.45 8.90
N THR A 499 -9.05 19.57 8.02
CA THR A 499 -10.30 18.81 8.23
C THR A 499 -10.16 17.81 9.37
N PHE A 500 -9.04 17.08 9.40
CA PHE A 500 -8.67 16.14 10.45
C PHE A 500 -8.69 16.81 11.84
N ALA A 501 -7.97 17.93 11.99
CA ALA A 501 -7.93 18.66 13.25
C ALA A 501 -9.33 19.14 13.67
N SER A 502 -10.17 19.58 12.73
CA SER A 502 -11.55 19.96 13.04
C SER A 502 -12.40 18.79 13.53
N TYR A 503 -12.23 17.59 12.94
CA TYR A 503 -12.97 16.40 13.37
C TYR A 503 -12.50 15.92 14.75
N TYR A 504 -11.19 15.91 14.99
CA TYR A 504 -10.62 15.49 16.26
C TYR A 504 -11.04 16.41 17.41
N ARG A 505 -11.00 17.73 17.22
CA ARG A 505 -11.53 18.69 18.21
C ARG A 505 -13.00 18.45 18.55
N LYS A 506 -13.81 18.07 17.56
CA LYS A 506 -15.24 17.82 17.77
C LYS A 506 -15.48 16.58 18.63
N ILE A 507 -14.64 15.55 18.52
CA ILE A 507 -14.79 14.33 19.33
C ILE A 507 -14.19 14.45 20.74
N ASN A 508 -13.20 15.34 20.92
CA ASN A 508 -12.49 15.59 22.18
C ASN A 508 -12.65 17.06 22.64
N GLU A 509 -13.84 17.65 22.46
CA GLU A 509 -14.06 19.08 22.73
C GLU A 509 -13.80 19.44 24.20
N ASP A 510 -14.08 18.51 25.11
CA ASP A 510 -13.89 18.69 26.55
C ASP A 510 -12.41 18.70 26.97
N ASP A 511 -11.54 18.05 26.18
CA ASP A 511 -10.11 17.87 26.52
C ASP A 511 -9.17 18.72 25.67
N GLU A 512 -9.43 18.84 24.36
CA GLU A 512 -8.46 19.32 23.37
C GLU A 512 -9.10 20.24 22.31
N ASN A 513 -9.92 21.20 22.73
CA ASN A 513 -10.59 22.14 21.81
C ASN A 513 -9.65 23.04 20.98
N THR A 514 -8.37 23.20 21.37
CA THR A 514 -7.33 23.94 20.64
C THR A 514 -6.41 23.06 19.80
N PHE A 515 -6.68 21.75 19.72
CA PHE A 515 -5.82 20.77 19.05
C PHE A 515 -5.37 21.20 17.65
N THR A 516 -4.11 20.98 17.31
CA THR A 516 -3.62 21.16 15.93
C THR A 516 -2.81 19.96 15.49
N ALA A 517 -2.75 19.75 14.18
CA ALA A 517 -1.99 18.68 13.58
C ALA A 517 -1.03 19.24 12.53
N LYS A 518 0.03 18.50 12.26
CA LYS A 518 1.01 18.77 11.21
C LYS A 518 1.25 17.52 10.39
N LEU A 519 0.80 17.52 9.14
CA LEU A 519 1.13 16.53 8.13
C LEU A 519 2.24 17.11 7.26
N MET A 520 3.47 16.66 7.47
CA MET A 520 4.66 17.18 6.82
C MET A 520 5.15 16.17 5.78
N PRO A 521 4.77 16.32 4.50
CA PRO A 521 5.26 15.44 3.44
C PRO A 521 6.74 15.74 3.14
N SER A 522 7.50 14.68 2.88
CA SER A 522 8.79 14.76 2.22
C SER A 522 8.94 13.59 1.24
N ILE A 523 10.06 13.50 0.51
CA ILE A 523 10.23 12.49 -0.55
C ILE A 523 10.04 11.08 0.02
N GLY A 524 8.93 10.44 -0.34
CA GLY A 524 8.57 9.10 0.12
C GLY A 524 8.23 8.98 1.61
N ARG A 525 8.04 10.08 2.35
CA ARG A 525 7.74 10.07 3.79
C ARG A 525 6.62 11.06 4.13
N LEU A 526 5.87 10.75 5.18
CA LEU A 526 4.82 11.61 5.73
C LEU A 526 4.99 11.64 7.25
N ALA A 527 5.64 12.70 7.75
CA ALA A 527 5.67 12.95 9.19
C ALA A 527 4.28 13.43 9.63
N PHE A 528 3.86 12.94 10.80
CA PHE A 528 2.55 13.24 11.36
C PHE A 528 2.77 13.54 12.83
N ASP A 529 2.67 14.81 13.17
CA ASP A 529 2.78 15.28 14.54
C ASP A 529 1.48 15.99 14.94
N VAL A 530 1.13 15.88 16.21
CA VAL A 530 -0.09 16.40 16.81
C VAL A 530 0.26 17.21 18.04
N ASP A 531 -0.47 18.29 18.27
CA ASP A 531 -0.31 19.11 19.46
C ASP A 531 -0.70 18.32 20.71
N PHE A 532 -0.02 18.59 21.83
CA PHE A 532 -0.38 18.04 23.13
C PHE A 532 -0.57 19.18 24.14
N TYR A 533 -1.84 19.55 24.39
CA TYR A 533 -2.23 20.62 25.33
C TYR A 533 -1.47 21.95 25.13
N GLY A 534 -1.19 22.34 23.88
CA GLY A 534 -0.45 23.56 23.54
C GLY A 534 1.04 23.52 23.88
N ARG A 535 1.60 22.36 24.23
CA ARG A 535 3.02 22.20 24.63
C ARG A 535 3.94 21.76 23.51
N GLY A 536 3.44 21.76 22.27
CA GLY A 536 4.22 21.43 21.08
C GLY A 536 3.66 20.25 20.32
N HIS A 537 4.27 19.98 19.17
CA HIS A 537 3.86 18.92 18.23
C HIS A 537 4.75 17.68 18.41
N PHE A 538 4.11 16.54 18.58
CA PHE A 538 4.77 15.25 18.79
C PHE A 538 4.10 14.15 17.97
N PRO A 539 4.80 13.06 17.66
CA PRO A 539 4.16 11.89 17.05
C PRO A 539 2.96 11.42 17.90
N PRO A 540 1.83 11.01 17.29
CA PRO A 540 0.64 10.58 18.02
C PRO A 540 0.90 9.52 19.10
N GLY A 541 1.85 8.61 18.85
CA GLY A 541 2.24 7.56 19.79
C GLY A 541 3.04 8.03 21.01
N ALA A 542 3.43 9.31 21.10
CA ALA A 542 4.31 9.80 22.15
C ALA A 542 3.59 10.07 23.48
N TYR A 543 2.50 10.86 23.45
CA TYR A 543 1.84 11.36 24.67
C TYR A 543 0.33 11.10 24.74
N HIS A 544 -0.30 10.68 23.63
CA HIS A 544 -1.73 10.40 23.59
C HIS A 544 -2.01 8.93 23.91
N SER A 545 -3.09 8.65 24.65
CA SER A 545 -3.52 7.29 24.97
C SER A 545 -4.05 6.55 23.73
N GLU A 546 -4.21 5.22 23.82
CA GLU A 546 -4.76 4.42 22.72
C GLU A 546 -6.15 4.92 22.25
N GLY A 547 -7.00 5.37 23.17
CA GLY A 547 -8.31 5.96 22.84
C GLY A 547 -8.20 7.19 21.96
N HIS A 548 -7.27 8.09 22.29
CA HIS A 548 -7.01 9.27 21.46
C HIS A 548 -6.42 8.86 20.10
N GLN A 549 -5.51 7.88 20.05
CA GLN A 549 -4.91 7.40 18.81
C GLN A 549 -5.94 6.74 17.87
N ASP A 550 -6.84 5.90 18.40
CA ASP A 550 -7.93 5.28 17.64
C ASP A 550 -8.90 6.37 17.11
N GLY A 551 -9.21 7.38 17.94
CA GLY A 551 -9.97 8.56 17.54
C GLY A 551 -9.29 9.37 16.43
N MET A 552 -7.98 9.60 16.53
CA MET A 552 -7.18 10.26 15.48
C MET A 552 -7.23 9.48 14.18
N GLY A 553 -7.07 8.16 14.23
CA GLY A 553 -7.14 7.31 13.05
C GLY A 553 -8.50 7.45 12.35
N LEU A 554 -9.59 7.42 13.11
CA LEU A 554 -10.94 7.53 12.54
C LEU A 554 -11.14 8.91 11.91
N CYS A 555 -10.73 9.98 12.60
CA CYS A 555 -10.84 11.34 12.08
C CYS A 555 -10.00 11.53 10.81
N LEU A 556 -8.79 10.95 10.75
CA LEU A 556 -7.92 11.05 9.58
C LEU A 556 -8.52 10.30 8.39
N TYR A 557 -9.02 9.08 8.61
CA TYR A 557 -9.74 8.32 7.60
C TYR A 557 -10.95 9.09 7.05
N LEU A 558 -11.80 9.62 7.93
CA LEU A 558 -12.98 10.39 7.53
C LEU A 558 -12.62 11.67 6.77
N ALA A 559 -11.54 12.36 7.18
CA ALA A 559 -11.05 13.55 6.49
C ALA A 559 -10.56 13.21 5.07
N LEU A 560 -9.84 12.10 4.92
CA LEU A 560 -9.36 11.62 3.61
C LEU A 560 -10.53 11.19 2.71
N MET A 561 -11.49 10.40 3.22
CA MET A 561 -12.68 10.00 2.47
C MET A 561 -13.53 11.20 2.04
N ASN A 562 -13.71 12.18 2.93
CA ASN A 562 -14.41 13.41 2.59
C ASN A 562 -13.68 14.21 1.50
N HIS A 563 -12.35 14.26 1.53
CA HIS A 563 -11.57 14.96 0.50
C HIS A 563 -11.63 14.25 -0.87
N LEU A 564 -11.50 12.92 -0.88
CA LEU A 564 -11.47 12.12 -2.11
C LEU A 564 -12.84 11.98 -2.77
N LEU A 565 -13.86 11.66 -1.98
CA LEU A 565 -15.17 11.24 -2.48
C LEU A 565 -16.23 12.32 -2.26
N GLY A 566 -16.07 13.17 -1.25
CA GLY A 566 -17.02 14.25 -0.93
C GLY A 566 -18.45 13.73 -0.84
N ALA A 567 -19.36 14.31 -1.63
CA ALA A 567 -20.76 13.87 -1.69
C ALA A 567 -20.96 12.43 -2.17
N ASN A 568 -19.95 11.84 -2.84
CA ASN A 568 -19.99 10.45 -3.26
C ASN A 568 -19.65 9.48 -2.12
N PHE A 569 -19.14 9.92 -0.97
CA PHE A 569 -18.89 9.06 0.19
C PHE A 569 -20.22 8.62 0.83
N THR A 570 -20.87 7.59 0.28
CA THR A 570 -22.22 7.19 0.68
C THR A 570 -22.27 5.97 1.61
N PHE A 571 -21.13 5.33 1.88
CA PHE A 571 -21.09 4.08 2.64
C PHE A 571 -19.70 3.82 3.25
N ALA A 572 -19.66 3.30 4.47
CA ALA A 572 -18.47 2.77 5.14
C ALA A 572 -18.82 1.63 6.13
N VAL A 573 -17.89 0.69 6.33
CA VAL A 573 -17.95 -0.40 7.31
C VAL A 573 -16.86 -0.18 8.35
N LEU A 574 -17.23 -0.17 9.61
CA LEU A 574 -16.37 0.13 10.74
C LEU A 574 -16.32 -1.09 11.68
N ASP A 575 -15.20 -1.83 11.64
CA ASP A 575 -15.03 -3.12 12.31
C ASP A 575 -14.27 -2.97 13.64
N ASP A 576 -14.99 -2.95 14.76
CA ASP A 576 -14.43 -2.82 16.11
C ASP A 576 -13.43 -1.63 16.26
N VAL A 577 -13.73 -0.49 15.64
CA VAL A 577 -12.82 0.67 15.51
C VAL A 577 -12.63 1.52 16.76
N LEU A 578 -13.55 1.48 17.74
CA LEU A 578 -13.59 2.42 18.88
C LEU A 578 -13.52 1.72 20.25
N MET A 579 -12.86 0.55 20.29
CA MET A 579 -12.81 -0.28 21.51
C MET A 579 -12.14 0.44 22.68
N SER A 580 -11.07 1.19 22.43
CA SER A 580 -10.26 1.88 23.45
C SER A 580 -10.78 3.28 23.83
N VAL A 581 -11.80 3.78 23.13
CA VAL A 581 -12.33 5.13 23.30
C VAL A 581 -13.36 5.16 24.41
N ASP A 582 -13.26 6.13 25.31
CA ASP A 582 -14.18 6.26 26.44
C ASP A 582 -15.61 6.62 26.03
N ALA A 583 -16.56 6.32 26.93
CA ALA A 583 -17.99 6.52 26.74
C ALA A 583 -18.37 7.96 26.35
N GLY A 584 -17.68 8.98 26.88
CA GLY A 584 -17.91 10.39 26.57
C GLY A 584 -17.60 10.71 25.10
N HIS A 585 -16.38 10.40 24.68
CA HIS A 585 -15.89 10.66 23.31
C HIS A 585 -16.68 9.86 22.27
N ARG A 586 -17.09 8.63 22.60
CA ARG A 586 -18.00 7.80 21.79
C ARG A 586 -19.29 8.53 21.41
N ARG A 587 -19.93 9.27 22.33
CA ARG A 587 -21.13 10.07 21.99
C ARG A 587 -20.83 11.19 21.02
N GLN A 588 -19.68 11.85 21.20
CA GLN A 588 -19.24 12.89 20.27
C GLN A 588 -18.92 12.33 18.88
N VAL A 589 -18.42 11.09 18.78
CA VAL A 589 -18.28 10.39 17.49
C VAL A 589 -19.66 10.20 16.83
N CYS A 590 -20.68 9.74 17.55
CA CYS A 590 -22.04 9.66 17.00
C CYS A 590 -22.51 11.03 16.46
N SER A 591 -22.24 12.10 17.20
CA SER A 591 -22.57 13.47 16.80
C SER A 591 -21.84 13.88 15.52
N LEU A 592 -20.52 13.68 15.48
CA LEU A 592 -19.69 13.97 14.30
C LEU A 592 -20.23 13.26 13.05
N LEU A 593 -20.50 11.95 13.13
CA LEU A 593 -20.98 11.16 11.99
C LEU A 593 -22.33 11.66 11.48
N LYS A 594 -23.28 11.98 12.36
CA LYS A 594 -24.59 12.53 11.97
C LYS A 594 -24.47 13.92 11.34
N GLU A 595 -23.67 14.80 11.93
CA GLU A 595 -23.54 16.19 11.49
C GLU A 595 -22.74 16.33 10.19
N ARG A 596 -21.61 15.63 10.08
CA ARG A 596 -20.67 15.78 8.95
C ARG A 596 -20.94 14.79 7.82
N PHE A 597 -21.55 13.65 8.11
CA PHE A 597 -21.77 12.57 7.13
C PHE A 597 -23.24 12.09 7.08
N PRO A 598 -24.24 12.99 6.95
CA PRO A 598 -25.65 12.61 7.02
C PRO A 598 -26.11 11.72 5.86
N ASN A 599 -25.38 11.72 4.75
CA ASN A 599 -25.70 10.94 3.55
C ASN A 599 -24.92 9.62 3.45
N THR A 600 -24.08 9.33 4.44
CA THR A 600 -23.23 8.14 4.48
C THR A 600 -23.88 7.08 5.34
N GLN A 601 -24.02 5.86 4.80
CA GLN A 601 -24.44 4.70 5.56
C GLN A 601 -23.24 4.09 6.29
N PHE A 602 -23.29 4.05 7.62
CA PHE A 602 -22.29 3.39 8.44
C PHE A 602 -22.78 2.02 8.92
N ILE A 603 -21.99 0.98 8.64
CA ILE A 603 -22.19 -0.37 9.17
C ILE A 603 -21.14 -0.61 10.23
N PHE A 604 -21.55 -0.86 11.47
CA PHE A 604 -20.64 -1.09 12.58
C PHE A 604 -20.61 -2.57 12.96
N THR A 605 -19.45 -3.07 13.35
CA THR A 605 -19.37 -4.23 14.23
C THR A 605 -18.81 -3.79 15.58
N THR A 606 -19.33 -4.35 16.66
CA THR A 606 -18.77 -4.08 17.98
C THR A 606 -18.99 -5.23 18.95
N HIS A 607 -18.02 -5.47 19.82
CA HIS A 607 -18.22 -6.35 20.98
C HIS A 607 -18.83 -5.65 22.20
N ASP A 608 -18.99 -4.33 22.15
CA ASP A 608 -19.41 -3.51 23.29
C ASP A 608 -20.91 -3.17 23.22
N GLU A 609 -21.71 -3.76 24.12
CA GLU A 609 -23.15 -3.50 24.22
C GLU A 609 -23.48 -2.07 24.65
N ILE A 610 -22.61 -1.44 25.45
CA ILE A 610 -22.78 -0.05 25.89
C ILE A 610 -22.60 0.88 24.70
N TRP A 611 -21.64 0.58 23.82
CA TRP A 611 -21.47 1.33 22.58
C TRP A 611 -22.69 1.24 21.67
N LEU A 612 -23.26 0.04 21.49
CA LEU A 612 -24.51 -0.14 20.75
C LEU A 612 -25.65 0.69 21.36
N ARG A 613 -25.79 0.70 22.69
CA ARG A 613 -26.80 1.51 23.38
C ARG A 613 -26.58 3.01 23.16
N HIS A 614 -25.35 3.50 23.20
CA HIS A 614 -25.04 4.90 22.89
C HIS A 614 -25.39 5.27 21.44
N MET A 615 -25.08 4.40 20.47
CA MET A 615 -25.47 4.64 19.08
C MET A 615 -26.99 4.74 18.90
N LYS A 616 -27.75 3.93 19.66
CA LYS A 616 -29.22 3.99 19.68
C LYS A 616 -29.73 5.25 20.38
N SER A 617 -29.21 5.58 21.57
CA SER A 617 -29.65 6.75 22.34
C SER A 617 -29.36 8.06 21.62
N GLU A 618 -28.22 8.14 20.93
CA GLU A 618 -27.86 9.28 20.10
C GLU A 618 -28.60 9.29 18.75
N GLY A 619 -29.43 8.28 18.44
CA GLY A 619 -30.17 8.21 17.19
C GLY A 619 -29.30 7.98 15.94
N LEU A 620 -28.04 7.56 16.11
CA LEU A 620 -27.18 7.16 14.99
C LEU A 620 -27.71 5.89 14.32
N ILE A 621 -28.26 4.97 15.12
CA ILE A 621 -28.89 3.72 14.68
C ILE A 621 -30.35 3.71 15.15
N LYS A 622 -31.28 3.37 14.26
CA LYS A 622 -32.70 3.23 14.63
C LYS A 622 -32.93 1.95 15.44
N ASN A 623 -33.91 1.97 16.34
CA ASN A 623 -34.16 0.90 17.33
C ASN A 623 -34.22 -0.54 16.79
N ARG A 624 -34.50 -0.77 15.51
CA ARG A 624 -34.59 -2.11 14.90
C ARG A 624 -33.48 -2.42 13.87
N ASN A 625 -32.53 -1.52 13.65
CA ASN A 625 -31.52 -1.67 12.60
C ASN A 625 -30.17 -2.14 13.20
N PHE A 626 -30.21 -3.25 13.92
CA PHE A 626 -29.04 -3.90 14.52
C PHE A 626 -29.27 -5.41 14.58
N ALA A 627 -28.18 -6.20 14.57
CA ALA A 627 -28.19 -7.63 14.89
C ALA A 627 -27.38 -7.85 16.16
N HIS A 628 -27.84 -8.74 17.04
CA HIS A 628 -27.13 -9.10 18.26
C HIS A 628 -26.78 -10.59 18.21
N PHE A 629 -25.49 -10.91 18.11
CA PHE A 629 -24.98 -12.27 18.01
C PHE A 629 -24.61 -12.81 19.38
N ARG A 630 -25.17 -13.98 19.71
CA ARG A 630 -25.01 -14.64 21.01
C ARG A 630 -23.84 -15.61 21.04
N THR A 631 -23.82 -16.50 20.06
CA THR A 631 -22.95 -17.67 20.02
C THR A 631 -22.54 -17.94 18.59
N TRP A 632 -21.47 -18.71 18.46
CA TRP A 632 -20.98 -19.20 17.19
C TRP A 632 -20.53 -20.64 17.37
N THR A 633 -20.95 -21.51 16.44
CA THR A 633 -20.42 -22.85 16.32
C THR A 633 -19.99 -23.08 14.87
N VAL A 634 -19.07 -24.03 14.65
CA VAL A 634 -18.64 -24.40 13.30
C VAL A 634 -19.79 -24.98 12.47
N ASP A 635 -20.76 -25.60 13.12
CA ASP A 635 -21.87 -26.28 12.44
C ASP A 635 -23.02 -25.34 12.06
N LEU A 636 -23.29 -24.31 12.87
CA LEU A 636 -24.42 -23.40 12.68
C LEU A 636 -23.99 -22.00 12.21
N GLY A 637 -22.75 -21.60 12.48
CA GLY A 637 -22.30 -20.23 12.27
C GLY A 637 -22.82 -19.26 13.35
N PRO A 638 -22.92 -17.95 13.06
CA PRO A 638 -23.35 -16.95 14.03
C PRO A 638 -24.86 -17.02 14.32
N ALA A 639 -25.25 -17.18 15.59
CA ALA A 639 -26.65 -17.18 16.01
C ALA A 639 -27.10 -15.80 16.52
N GLU A 640 -28.18 -15.27 15.95
CA GLU A 640 -28.79 -13.97 16.30
C GLU A 640 -29.81 -14.10 17.45
N TRP A 641 -29.94 -13.04 18.25
CA TRP A 641 -31.07 -12.82 19.16
C TRP A 641 -32.32 -12.41 18.36
N ASP A 642 -33.12 -13.40 17.95
CA ASP A 642 -34.56 -13.17 17.76
C ASP A 642 -35.30 -13.96 18.83
N ASP A 643 -36.00 -13.27 19.73
CA ASP A 643 -36.86 -13.90 20.75
C ASP A 643 -37.85 -14.91 20.12
N ARG A 644 -38.22 -14.71 18.86
CA ARG A 644 -39.11 -15.65 18.14
C ARG A 644 -38.39 -16.92 17.70
N ASP A 645 -37.09 -16.86 17.47
CA ASP A 645 -36.29 -17.95 16.93
C ASP A 645 -35.74 -18.85 18.04
N VAL A 646 -35.39 -18.29 19.22
CA VAL A 646 -34.91 -19.10 20.37
C VAL A 646 -35.94 -20.14 20.79
N TRP A 647 -37.23 -19.76 20.83
CA TRP A 647 -38.27 -20.73 21.19
C TRP A 647 -38.52 -21.77 20.08
N ALA A 648 -38.37 -21.39 18.81
CA ALA A 648 -38.46 -22.34 17.69
C ALA A 648 -37.28 -23.32 17.70
N GLU A 649 -36.07 -22.84 17.99
CA GLU A 649 -34.86 -23.64 18.16
C GLU A 649 -34.96 -24.59 19.35
N LEU A 650 -35.55 -24.14 20.46
CA LEU A 650 -35.91 -25.00 21.60
C LEU A 650 -36.89 -26.10 21.18
N ASP A 651 -37.95 -25.74 20.44
CA ASP A 651 -38.93 -26.68 19.92
C ASP A 651 -38.27 -27.72 18.96
N ASP A 652 -37.28 -27.31 18.16
CA ASP A 652 -36.51 -28.17 17.24
C ASP A 652 -35.54 -29.12 17.96
N HIS A 653 -34.80 -28.64 18.96
CA HIS A 653 -33.97 -29.51 19.80
C HIS A 653 -34.82 -30.56 20.53
N LEU A 654 -35.97 -30.14 21.07
CA LEU A 654 -36.95 -31.04 21.67
C LEU A 654 -37.50 -32.03 20.65
N ALA A 655 -37.76 -31.62 19.40
CA ALA A 655 -38.22 -32.51 18.33
C ALA A 655 -37.20 -33.61 18.01
N LYS A 656 -35.90 -33.29 18.09
CA LYS A 656 -34.77 -34.22 17.93
C LYS A 656 -34.44 -35.01 19.21
N ASN A 657 -35.18 -34.79 20.29
CA ASN A 657 -34.94 -35.35 21.62
C ASN A 657 -33.55 -34.99 22.20
N ASP A 658 -32.97 -33.88 21.77
CA ASP A 658 -31.71 -33.33 22.26
C ASP A 658 -31.97 -32.38 23.44
N VAL A 659 -32.31 -32.97 24.58
CA VAL A 659 -32.68 -32.22 25.80
C VAL A 659 -31.49 -31.46 26.37
N ARG A 660 -30.27 -31.95 26.18
CA ARG A 660 -29.03 -31.28 26.62
C ARG A 660 -28.86 -29.94 25.94
N ALA A 661 -28.98 -29.90 24.61
CA ALA A 661 -28.89 -28.67 23.85
C ALA A 661 -30.06 -27.72 24.19
N ALA A 662 -31.30 -28.24 24.27
CA ALA A 662 -32.47 -27.44 24.64
C ALA A 662 -32.31 -26.79 26.04
N ALA A 663 -31.78 -27.54 27.01
CA ALA A 663 -31.59 -27.07 28.37
C ALA A 663 -30.52 -25.99 28.49
N ALA A 664 -29.39 -26.16 27.80
CA ALA A 664 -28.35 -25.14 27.71
C ALA A 664 -28.86 -23.87 27.00
N LEU A 665 -29.61 -24.05 25.90
CA LEU A 665 -30.20 -22.96 25.12
C LEU A 665 -31.16 -22.12 25.98
N LEU A 666 -32.07 -22.78 26.70
CA LEU A 666 -33.04 -22.14 27.60
C LEU A 666 -32.35 -21.38 28.73
N ARG A 667 -31.35 -21.98 29.38
CA ARG A 667 -30.62 -21.34 30.49
C ARG A 667 -30.05 -19.99 30.10
N HIS A 668 -29.26 -20.00 29.04
CA HIS A 668 -28.58 -18.81 28.53
C HIS A 668 -29.56 -17.76 27.99
N TYR A 669 -30.70 -18.20 27.42
CA TYR A 669 -31.77 -17.29 27.07
C TYR A 669 -32.32 -16.58 28.30
N LEU A 670 -32.66 -17.34 29.36
CA LEU A 670 -33.14 -16.80 30.61
C LEU A 670 -32.10 -15.88 31.28
N GLU A 671 -30.81 -16.16 31.16
CA GLU A 671 -29.73 -15.32 31.71
C GLU A 671 -29.72 -13.93 31.07
N HIS A 672 -29.78 -13.88 29.74
CA HIS A 672 -29.86 -12.61 29.05
C HIS A 672 -31.20 -11.90 29.28
N PHE A 673 -32.32 -12.63 29.22
CA PHE A 673 -33.63 -12.06 29.51
C PHE A 673 -33.65 -11.44 30.91
N ALA A 674 -33.14 -12.15 31.92
CA ALA A 674 -33.08 -11.67 33.29
C ALA A 674 -32.17 -10.45 33.43
N LYS A 675 -31.06 -10.39 32.69
CA LYS A 675 -30.17 -9.21 32.64
C LYS A 675 -30.90 -7.98 32.10
N GLU A 676 -31.60 -8.13 30.96
CA GLU A 676 -32.38 -7.05 30.33
C GLU A 676 -33.56 -6.62 31.23
N ALA A 677 -34.28 -7.57 31.82
CA ALA A 677 -35.38 -7.30 32.74
C ALA A 677 -34.92 -6.58 34.01
N CYS A 678 -33.78 -6.99 34.59
CA CYS A 678 -33.18 -6.31 35.74
C CYS A 678 -32.83 -4.86 35.42
N ASP A 679 -32.21 -4.61 34.26
CA ASP A 679 -31.85 -3.26 33.82
C ASP A 679 -33.11 -2.38 33.65
N ARG A 680 -34.07 -2.85 32.84
CA ARG A 680 -35.31 -2.11 32.53
C ARG A 680 -36.20 -1.83 33.74
N LEU A 681 -36.31 -2.80 34.65
CA LEU A 681 -37.14 -2.65 35.85
C LEU A 681 -36.39 -1.96 37.00
N ARG A 682 -35.09 -1.70 36.81
CA ARG A 682 -34.16 -1.20 37.83
C ARG A 682 -34.21 -2.08 39.08
N ALA A 683 -34.07 -3.39 38.87
CA ALA A 683 -34.05 -4.38 39.92
C ALA A 683 -32.80 -4.22 40.80
N SER A 684 -32.94 -4.51 42.09
CA SER A 684 -31.81 -4.50 43.02
C SER A 684 -31.06 -5.81 42.94
N VAL A 685 -29.81 -5.78 42.46
CA VAL A 685 -28.90 -6.93 42.40
C VAL A 685 -27.69 -6.61 43.27
N GLU A 686 -27.11 -7.62 43.92
CA GLU A 686 -25.86 -7.46 44.68
C GLU A 686 -24.75 -6.92 43.78
N PHE A 687 -24.06 -5.85 44.21
CA PHE A 687 -23.01 -5.25 43.42
C PHE A 687 -21.78 -6.17 43.32
N ARG A 688 -21.34 -6.47 42.10
CA ARG A 688 -20.08 -7.16 41.82
C ARG A 688 -19.20 -6.32 40.90
N GLY A 689 -17.95 -6.12 41.30
CA GLY A 689 -16.99 -5.27 40.58
C GLY A 689 -16.59 -5.81 39.20
N ASP A 690 -16.76 -7.12 38.96
CA ASP A 690 -16.50 -7.79 37.68
C ASP A 690 -17.71 -7.80 36.74
N ALA A 691 -18.87 -7.31 37.20
CA ALA A 691 -20.15 -7.35 36.50
C ALA A 691 -20.58 -8.76 36.02
N GLN A 692 -20.06 -9.82 36.64
CA GLN A 692 -20.44 -11.20 36.34
C GLN A 692 -21.66 -11.63 37.17
N PHE A 693 -22.81 -11.63 36.52
CA PHE A 693 -24.09 -12.05 37.11
C PHE A 693 -24.56 -13.35 36.47
N MET A 694 -24.97 -14.30 37.30
CA MET A 694 -25.55 -15.57 36.85
C MET A 694 -27.08 -15.48 36.86
N LEU A 695 -27.74 -16.48 36.25
CA LEU A 695 -29.20 -16.55 36.24
C LEU A 695 -29.82 -16.42 37.65
N GLY A 696 -29.20 -17.08 38.63
CA GLY A 696 -29.66 -17.07 40.01
C GLY A 696 -29.51 -15.73 40.73
N ASP A 697 -28.63 -14.85 40.26
CA ASP A 697 -28.50 -13.49 40.78
C ASP A 697 -29.58 -12.56 40.16
N LEU A 698 -29.88 -12.78 38.87
CA LEU A 698 -30.68 -11.86 38.05
C LEU A 698 -32.17 -12.19 38.05
N LEU A 699 -32.56 -13.43 37.75
CA LEU A 699 -33.96 -13.79 37.54
C LEU A 699 -34.83 -13.54 38.80
N PRO A 700 -34.36 -13.87 40.02
CA PRO A 700 -35.11 -13.53 41.23
C PRO A 700 -35.28 -12.03 41.44
N SER A 701 -34.23 -11.26 41.17
CA SER A 701 -34.21 -9.81 41.31
C SER A 701 -35.20 -9.15 40.32
N ALA A 702 -35.20 -9.57 39.06
CA ALA A 702 -36.15 -9.09 38.04
C ALA A 702 -37.60 -9.42 38.41
N THR A 703 -37.85 -10.65 38.87
CA THR A 703 -39.19 -11.13 39.27
C THR A 703 -39.74 -10.33 40.44
N SER A 704 -38.93 -10.14 41.48
CA SER A 704 -39.28 -9.32 42.64
C SER A 704 -39.57 -7.87 42.24
N ALA A 705 -38.73 -7.30 41.37
CA ALA A 705 -38.90 -5.93 40.89
C ALA A 705 -40.22 -5.71 40.16
N LEU A 706 -40.61 -6.60 39.22
CA LEU A 706 -41.88 -6.48 38.52
C LEU A 706 -43.07 -6.58 39.48
N GLY A 707 -43.05 -7.56 40.39
CA GLY A 707 -44.09 -7.72 41.40
C GLY A 707 -44.27 -6.48 42.28
N GLU A 708 -43.18 -5.89 42.77
CA GLU A 708 -43.22 -4.66 43.57
C GLU A 708 -43.69 -3.44 42.77
N LEU A 709 -43.34 -3.35 41.48
CA LEU A 709 -43.82 -2.27 40.60
C LEU A 709 -45.32 -2.39 40.34
N LEU A 710 -45.85 -3.60 40.13
CA LEU A 710 -47.29 -3.83 39.97
C LEU A 710 -48.07 -3.50 41.25
N LYS A 711 -47.56 -3.88 42.43
CA LYS A 711 -48.15 -3.47 43.72
C LYS A 711 -48.18 -1.96 43.88
N LYS A 712 -47.09 -1.26 43.52
CA LYS A 712 -47.03 0.21 43.55
C LYS A 712 -48.00 0.85 42.58
N ALA A 713 -48.10 0.31 41.36
CA ALA A 713 -49.06 0.75 40.37
C ALA A 713 -50.50 0.60 40.88
N LYS A 714 -50.83 -0.53 41.51
CA LYS A 714 -52.14 -0.80 42.10
C LYS A 714 -52.48 0.19 43.21
N ALA A 715 -51.53 0.44 44.12
CA ALA A 715 -51.71 1.41 45.19
C ALA A 715 -51.89 2.85 44.65
N ALA A 716 -51.13 3.21 43.61
CA ALA A 716 -51.29 4.49 42.92
C ALA A 716 -52.67 4.59 42.25
N ALA A 717 -53.07 3.62 41.44
CA ALA A 717 -54.38 3.61 40.77
C ALA A 717 -55.55 3.73 41.76
N SER A 718 -55.47 3.04 42.91
CA SER A 718 -56.43 3.18 44.02
C SER A 718 -56.44 4.60 44.59
N SER A 719 -55.27 5.20 44.86
CA SER A 719 -55.17 6.57 45.40
C SER A 719 -55.70 7.65 44.45
N TRP A 720 -55.62 7.41 43.14
CA TRP A 720 -56.15 8.28 42.09
C TRP A 720 -57.59 7.94 41.66
N ASN A 721 -58.21 6.94 42.27
CA ASN A 721 -59.56 6.44 41.97
C ASN A 721 -59.77 6.03 40.50
N GLN A 722 -58.73 5.43 39.88
CA GLN A 722 -58.72 5.01 38.48
C GLN A 722 -59.19 3.56 38.32
N LYS A 723 -60.51 3.33 38.24
CA LYS A 723 -61.10 1.98 38.18
C LYS A 723 -60.60 1.15 36.98
N ASP A 724 -60.64 1.71 35.77
CA ASP A 724 -60.19 1.00 34.55
C ASP A 724 -58.68 0.66 34.60
N GLY A 725 -57.88 1.53 35.22
CA GLY A 725 -56.46 1.29 35.43
C GLY A 725 -56.21 0.17 36.43
N LEU A 726 -57.01 0.11 37.51
CA LEU A 726 -56.94 -0.93 38.54
C LEU A 726 -57.26 -2.32 37.98
N ASP A 727 -58.33 -2.44 37.18
CA ASP A 727 -58.73 -3.71 36.56
C ASP A 727 -57.66 -4.23 35.62
N ARG A 728 -57.04 -3.33 34.85
CA ARG A 728 -55.93 -3.67 33.96
C ARG A 728 -54.68 -4.13 34.73
N ILE A 729 -54.34 -3.48 35.84
CA ILE A 729 -53.21 -3.89 36.70
C ILE A 729 -53.49 -5.25 37.33
N ASN A 730 -54.71 -5.50 37.82
CA ASN A 730 -55.11 -6.78 38.40
C ASN A 730 -55.00 -7.93 37.38
N ALA A 731 -55.39 -7.69 36.12
CA ALA A 731 -55.25 -8.68 35.05
C ALA A 731 -53.77 -9.03 34.79
N ILE A 732 -52.90 -8.02 34.69
CA ILE A 732 -51.45 -8.22 34.49
C ILE A 732 -50.83 -8.94 35.70
N GLU A 733 -51.19 -8.52 36.92
CA GLU A 733 -50.71 -9.13 38.17
C GLU A 733 -51.14 -10.60 38.28
N ALA A 734 -52.37 -10.94 37.89
CA ALA A 734 -52.87 -12.32 37.88
C ALA A 734 -52.11 -13.21 36.88
N ILE A 735 -51.91 -12.73 35.64
CA ILE A 735 -51.13 -13.46 34.62
C ILE A 735 -49.70 -13.69 35.10
N PHE A 736 -49.06 -12.65 35.64
CA PHE A 736 -47.71 -12.73 36.19
C PHE A 736 -47.61 -13.71 37.36
N ALA A 737 -48.58 -13.67 38.30
CA ALA A 737 -48.62 -14.59 39.44
C ALA A 737 -48.81 -16.05 39.00
N GLU A 738 -49.71 -16.30 38.05
CA GLU A 738 -49.93 -17.65 37.49
C GLU A 738 -48.66 -18.17 36.79
N ALA A 739 -48.02 -17.33 35.97
CA ALA A 739 -46.80 -17.70 35.27
C ALA A 739 -45.63 -17.97 36.24
N LYS A 740 -45.52 -17.19 37.33
CA LYS A 740 -44.56 -17.41 38.42
C LYS A 740 -44.76 -18.75 39.14
N ILE A 741 -46.01 -19.15 39.37
CA ILE A 741 -46.32 -20.44 40.01
C ILE A 741 -45.96 -21.60 39.07
N LYS A 742 -46.28 -21.50 37.78
CA LYS A 742 -46.01 -22.55 36.78
C LYS A 742 -44.53 -22.84 36.58
N THR A 743 -43.65 -21.86 36.76
CA THR A 743 -42.19 -22.06 36.69
C THR A 743 -41.59 -22.65 37.98
N GLY A 744 -42.39 -22.81 39.04
CA GLY A 744 -41.90 -23.33 40.32
C GLY A 744 -40.95 -22.36 41.05
N TYR A 745 -41.04 -21.06 40.76
CA TYR A 745 -40.12 -20.03 41.27
C TYR A 745 -39.94 -20.04 42.81
N ASP A 746 -40.99 -20.29 43.58
CA ASP A 746 -40.91 -20.29 45.05
C ASP A 746 -40.21 -21.56 45.61
N ASN A 747 -39.96 -22.58 44.78
CA ASN A 747 -39.15 -23.77 45.08
C ASN A 747 -37.72 -23.69 44.52
N TRP A 748 -37.27 -22.49 44.08
CA TRP A 748 -35.97 -22.27 43.45
C TRP A 748 -34.77 -22.77 44.27
N GLN A 749 -34.87 -22.78 45.61
CA GLN A 749 -33.81 -23.28 46.50
C GLN A 749 -33.79 -24.81 46.67
N ILE A 750 -34.79 -25.54 46.18
CA ILE A 750 -34.97 -26.99 46.40
C ILE A 750 -34.83 -27.81 45.10
N ASN A 751 -34.81 -27.18 43.92
CA ASN A 751 -34.63 -27.90 42.66
C ASN A 751 -33.16 -28.08 42.29
N THR A 752 -32.60 -29.22 42.72
CA THR A 752 -31.32 -29.81 42.30
C THR A 752 -31.13 -29.83 40.77
N ALA A 753 -32.24 -29.80 40.03
CA ALA A 753 -32.30 -29.80 38.56
C ALA A 753 -31.56 -28.63 37.87
N VAL A 754 -31.32 -27.48 38.54
CA VAL A 754 -30.68 -26.29 37.91
C VAL A 754 -29.15 -26.25 38.09
N HIS A 755 -28.58 -27.23 38.80
CA HIS A 755 -27.14 -27.47 38.80
C HIS A 755 -26.71 -28.19 37.52
N PHE A 756 -25.47 -27.94 37.10
CA PHE A 756 -24.86 -28.15 35.78
C PHE A 756 -25.11 -29.51 35.06
N ASN A 757 -25.65 -30.53 35.73
CA ASN A 757 -25.70 -31.91 35.22
C ASN A 757 -27.07 -32.60 35.16
N GLU A 758 -28.17 -32.11 35.76
CA GLU A 758 -29.40 -32.93 35.87
C GLU A 758 -30.46 -32.68 34.79
N TRP A 759 -30.52 -31.49 34.16
CA TRP A 759 -31.39 -31.29 32.98
C TRP A 759 -30.98 -32.14 31.78
N ALA A 760 -29.70 -32.51 31.73
CA ALA A 760 -29.08 -33.27 30.66
C ALA A 760 -29.56 -34.74 30.57
N ASP A 761 -30.22 -35.23 31.62
CA ASP A 761 -30.68 -36.61 31.75
C ASP A 761 -32.22 -36.73 31.67
N LEU A 762 -32.91 -35.62 31.41
CA LEU A 762 -34.36 -35.59 31.18
C LEU A 762 -34.71 -35.99 29.75
N ASN A 763 -35.91 -36.57 29.57
CA ASN A 763 -36.45 -36.86 28.24
C ASN A 763 -37.33 -35.70 27.76
N ARG A 764 -37.67 -35.66 26.47
CA ARG A 764 -38.58 -34.64 25.90
C ARG A 764 -39.89 -34.47 26.71
N SER A 765 -40.47 -35.56 27.20
CA SER A 765 -41.71 -35.54 28.00
C SER A 765 -41.59 -34.71 29.28
N ASP A 766 -40.38 -34.67 29.85
CA ASP A 766 -40.11 -34.07 31.14
C ASP A 766 -39.66 -32.60 30.97
N PHE A 767 -38.96 -32.30 29.87
CA PHE A 767 -38.42 -30.95 29.63
C PHE A 767 -39.36 -30.02 28.82
N ALA A 768 -40.22 -30.55 27.95
CA ALA A 768 -41.16 -29.73 27.18
C ALA A 768 -42.12 -28.88 28.04
N PRO A 769 -42.69 -29.40 29.16
CA PRO A 769 -43.49 -28.58 30.07
C PRO A 769 -42.69 -27.44 30.73
N VAL A 770 -41.39 -27.65 30.99
CA VAL A 770 -40.50 -26.64 31.57
C VAL A 770 -40.29 -25.50 30.58
N VAL A 771 -40.00 -25.81 29.31
CA VAL A 771 -39.86 -24.81 28.24
C VAL A 771 -41.16 -23.99 28.10
N ALA A 772 -42.32 -24.64 28.08
CA ALA A 772 -43.61 -23.95 27.98
C ALA A 772 -43.90 -23.02 29.17
N ALA A 773 -43.54 -23.45 30.39
CA ALA A 773 -43.71 -22.64 31.59
C ALA A 773 -42.83 -21.39 31.55
N PHE A 774 -41.56 -21.52 31.16
CA PHE A 774 -40.65 -20.37 31.05
C PHE A 774 -41.00 -19.43 29.90
N ARG A 775 -41.55 -19.93 28.78
CA ARG A 775 -42.08 -19.10 27.69
C ARG A 775 -43.20 -18.18 28.18
N GLY A 776 -44.20 -18.74 28.86
CA GLY A 776 -45.28 -17.95 29.47
C GLY A 776 -44.79 -17.00 30.57
N PHE A 777 -43.71 -17.35 31.28
CA PHE A 777 -43.12 -16.50 32.29
C PHE A 777 -42.43 -15.27 31.72
N THR A 778 -41.64 -15.42 30.66
CA THR A 778 -41.00 -14.28 30.00
C THR A 778 -42.01 -13.38 29.31
N ASP A 779 -43.09 -13.96 28.76
CA ASP A 779 -44.20 -13.21 28.14
C ASP A 779 -44.90 -12.30 29.16
N ALA A 780 -44.94 -12.67 30.45
CA ALA A 780 -45.54 -11.82 31.49
C ALA A 780 -44.78 -10.50 31.74
N PHE A 781 -43.53 -10.40 31.29
CA PHE A 781 -42.72 -9.17 31.39
C PHE A 781 -42.85 -8.28 30.15
N THR A 782 -43.50 -8.74 29.08
CA THR A 782 -43.55 -8.04 27.80
C THR A 782 -44.95 -7.54 27.47
N CYS A 783 -45.01 -6.52 26.63
CA CYS A 783 -46.29 -6.00 26.12
C CYS A 783 -46.80 -6.84 24.95
N ASP A 784 -48.05 -7.29 25.05
CA ASP A 784 -48.81 -7.99 23.99
C ASP A 784 -48.82 -7.32 22.61
N LYS A 785 -48.67 -5.99 22.53
CA LYS A 785 -48.68 -5.24 21.26
C LYS A 785 -47.30 -5.02 20.64
N CYS A 786 -46.29 -4.71 21.44
CA CYS A 786 -44.95 -4.38 20.92
C CYS A 786 -43.88 -5.42 21.22
N ASN A 787 -44.22 -6.44 22.00
CA ASN A 787 -43.32 -7.49 22.49
C ASN A 787 -42.08 -6.96 23.22
N GLU A 788 -42.12 -5.72 23.71
CA GLU A 788 -41.00 -5.16 24.48
C GLU A 788 -41.20 -5.41 25.96
N ILE A 789 -40.10 -5.72 26.65
CA ILE A 789 -40.05 -5.82 28.11
C ILE A 789 -40.44 -4.48 28.74
N TYR A 790 -41.30 -4.52 29.76
CA TYR A 790 -41.69 -3.35 30.52
C TYR A 790 -40.49 -2.67 31.17
N PHE A 791 -40.50 -1.33 31.18
CA PHE A 791 -39.41 -0.54 31.74
C PHE A 791 -39.92 0.56 32.66
N VAL A 792 -39.07 0.97 33.59
CA VAL A 792 -39.34 2.05 34.53
C VAL A 792 -38.89 3.39 33.94
N SER A 793 -39.73 4.42 34.10
CA SER A 793 -39.42 5.79 33.72
C SER A 793 -39.55 6.73 34.93
N PRO A 794 -38.70 7.76 35.08
CA PRO A 794 -37.45 7.99 34.35
C PRO A 794 -36.36 6.95 34.68
N ASP A 795 -35.40 6.81 33.77
CA ASP A 795 -34.31 5.82 33.86
C ASP A 795 -33.45 5.97 35.13
N ARG A 796 -33.34 7.20 35.65
CA ARG A 796 -32.63 7.51 36.90
C ARG A 796 -33.51 8.34 37.84
N GLY A 797 -33.25 8.24 39.13
CA GLY A 797 -34.02 8.96 40.16
C GLY A 797 -35.25 8.18 40.63
N LYS A 798 -36.31 8.88 41.04
CA LYS A 798 -37.54 8.25 41.55
C LYS A 798 -38.22 7.45 40.44
N LYS A 799 -38.73 6.25 40.75
CA LYS A 799 -39.51 5.44 39.79
C LYS A 799 -40.93 6.02 39.69
N GLU A 800 -41.29 6.60 38.55
CA GLU A 800 -42.55 7.34 38.39
C GLU A 800 -43.60 6.57 37.60
N ALA A 801 -43.19 5.80 36.58
CA ALA A 801 -44.11 5.00 35.77
C ALA A 801 -43.48 3.66 35.33
N LEU A 802 -44.33 2.64 35.12
CA LEU A 802 -44.00 1.40 34.43
C LEU A 802 -44.64 1.41 33.03
N ARG A 803 -43.83 1.29 31.98
CA ARG A 803 -44.22 1.56 30.60
C ARG A 803 -43.80 0.44 29.64
N CYS A 804 -44.41 0.41 28.46
CA CYS A 804 -43.87 -0.31 27.29
C CYS A 804 -43.49 0.67 26.17
N GLY A 805 -42.68 0.23 25.20
CA GLY A 805 -42.15 1.12 24.15
C GLY A 805 -43.19 1.69 23.19
N CYS A 806 -44.29 0.97 22.94
CA CYS A 806 -45.39 1.51 22.12
C CYS A 806 -46.39 2.39 22.90
N GLY A 807 -46.19 2.57 24.21
CA GLY A 807 -47.08 3.35 25.07
C GLY A 807 -48.43 2.70 25.36
N ALA A 808 -48.69 1.48 24.86
CA ALA A 808 -49.93 0.75 25.14
C ALA A 808 -50.11 0.48 26.64
N LEU A 809 -49.02 0.20 27.37
CA LEU A 809 -48.97 0.15 28.82
C LEU A 809 -48.28 1.41 29.36
N ASN A 810 -48.96 2.11 30.27
CA ASN A 810 -48.40 3.22 31.05
C ASN A 810 -49.07 3.23 32.43
N LEU A 811 -48.39 2.68 33.42
CA LEU A 811 -48.88 2.57 34.79
C LEU A 811 -48.17 3.59 35.67
N ASN A 812 -48.92 4.48 36.30
CA ASN A 812 -48.38 5.44 37.27
C ASN A 812 -47.95 4.70 38.55
N LEU A 813 -46.76 5.01 39.07
CA LEU A 813 -46.20 4.45 40.30
C LEU A 813 -46.26 5.44 41.48
N LEU A 814 -46.69 6.68 41.25
CA LEU A 814 -46.82 7.73 42.26
C LEU A 814 -48.24 7.79 42.82
N GLN A 815 -48.38 7.57 44.12
CA GLN A 815 -49.64 7.80 44.82
C GLN A 815 -50.01 9.29 44.82
N LYS A 816 -51.32 9.57 44.89
CA LYS A 816 -51.83 10.93 45.06
C LYS A 816 -51.28 11.51 46.36
N SER A 817 -50.54 12.61 46.27
CA SER A 817 -50.10 13.36 47.44
C SER A 817 -51.32 13.72 48.29
N ALA A 818 -51.24 13.50 49.60
CA ALA A 818 -52.34 13.80 50.53
C ALA A 818 -52.68 15.29 50.53
#